data_AF-A0A8D0L549-F1
#
_entry.id   AF-A0A8D0L549-F1
#
_cell.length_a   1.000
_cell.length_b   1.000
_cell.length_c   1.000
_cell.angle_alpha   90.00
_cell.angle_beta   90.00
_cell.angle_gamma   90.00
#
_symmetry.space_group_name_H-M   'P 1'
#
loop_
_entity.id
_entity.type
_entity.pdbx_description
1 polymer ?
#
loop_
_entity_poly.entity_id
_entity_poly.type
_entity_poly.pdbx_seq_one_letter_code
_entity_poly.pdbx_strand_id
1 'polypeptide(L)'
;MDSTRYGYYSSDSLFTNSNSTRTSIDSNENFLSVNCGPTLVNSCISFGNGTLEESRLDMLQQIANRVHRDSLGCEDKLILARNALQSDSKRLESGLQFQNEAEIAGYLLECENLLRQQVIDAQILIDGKYYQADQLVQRVAKLRDDLMALRNECSSIYSKGRTLMTTEQTKMMISGITQSLNSGFAPNLNPALNSGLPQSLTPSLTSSSLTSGLSSGLTSRLTPAVTPAYTPGFPPRLIQNYVTGVDTNALQAFKLMQIRKPLMKSAFVGQNITEEEVNMKFVQDLLSWVDEMQIQLDRTEWGSDLTSVESHLDNHKNVHKAIEEFESSLKEAKISEIQMTAPLKLSYAEKLHKLENQYAKLLNTSRNQERYLDTLHNFVSRATRELIWLNEKEEEEVAYDWSERNSNITRKKEYHADLMRELDQKEEIIKSVQEIAEQLLLENHPARSTIEAYRAAMQTQWSWILQLCHCVEQHLRENTAYFEFFNDDKEAMDYLKNLKDAIQRKYSCDRSSSLHKLEDLFQESMEEKEQLLQYKSTVAGLVGRAKAIIQLKPRNPDSPLKTSIPIKAICDYRQIEITIYKDDECVLVSNSHRAKWKVISPSGNEAMVPSVCFTVPPPNKEAIDTANRIEQHFQNVLTLWHESHINMKSVVSWHYLTNEIETVQAGNVASIKTLLPGEHQQVLSNLQSRFDDFLEDTQESKIFTVSDIAQLEREVNVCKQYYQELLKSAEREEQEESIYNLYISEVRNIRLRLENCEDRLIRQIRTPLERDDLHESVFRISEQEKLKKELDRLKDDLEVVTDKCEEFFSQAAGSPSVPPTLRSELNVVIQNMNHIYSMSSIYIEKLKTINLVLKNTQGAEALVKLFENKLCEEDTLTSDKSNIENLMGTLKQWRSEVDEKREVFHALEDELQKAKAISDQMFKTHKERDLDFDWHKEKADQLAERWQNVHSQIENRLRDLEGINKSLKYYRDAYKTLDNWIQQIEDTQRKIQENQPENSKALAKQLNQEKMLISEIETKQNKIDECQKYSEQYSASVKDYELQTMTYRAMVDSQQKSPVKRRRMQSSSDFIIQEFMDLRTRYTALLTLLTQYMKFAGDSLKRLEEEEV
;
A
#
# COMPACT_ATOMS: atom_id res chain seq x y z
N MET A 1 -44.92 37.96 -37.94
CA MET A 1 -44.40 36.65 -37.50
C MET A 1 -43.14 36.92 -36.64
N ASP A 2 -43.22 37.74 -35.58
CA ASP A 2 -43.85 37.52 -34.25
C ASP A 2 -43.11 36.38 -33.51
N SER A 3 -42.38 36.56 -32.40
CA SER A 3 -42.43 37.60 -31.36
C SER A 3 -41.18 37.57 -30.43
N THR A 4 -40.57 38.75 -30.19
CA THR A 4 -40.08 39.36 -28.91
C THR A 4 -39.20 38.59 -27.89
N ARG A 5 -38.18 39.13 -27.17
CA ARG A 5 -37.74 40.49 -26.72
C ARG A 5 -36.26 40.39 -26.22
N TYR A 6 -35.31 41.25 -26.59
CA TYR A 6 -34.81 42.51 -25.94
C TYR A 6 -34.43 42.39 -24.43
N GLY A 7 -33.30 42.89 -23.91
CA GLY A 7 -32.30 43.84 -24.43
C GLY A 7 -31.09 44.09 -23.50
N TYR A 8 -30.20 44.99 -23.94
CA TYR A 8 -28.98 45.50 -23.30
C TYR A 8 -29.25 46.49 -22.14
N TYR A 9 -28.36 46.57 -21.13
CA TYR A 9 -27.50 47.75 -20.79
C TYR A 9 -26.90 47.69 -19.36
N SER A 10 -25.62 48.09 -19.29
CA SER A 10 -24.81 48.75 -18.23
C SER A 10 -25.14 48.62 -16.73
N SER A 11 -24.08 48.53 -15.90
CA SER A 11 -23.71 49.55 -14.90
C SER A 11 -22.37 49.25 -14.19
N ASP A 12 -21.44 50.17 -14.34
CA ASP A 12 -20.53 50.81 -13.37
C ASP A 12 -19.76 50.04 -12.27
N SER A 13 -18.47 50.32 -12.32
CA SER A 13 -17.45 50.41 -11.28
C SER A 13 -17.88 51.11 -9.97
N LEU A 14 -17.19 50.83 -8.86
CA LEU A 14 -16.33 51.77 -8.10
C LEU A 14 -15.89 51.19 -6.73
N PHE A 15 -14.56 51.25 -6.47
CA PHE A 15 -13.84 51.43 -5.19
C PHE A 15 -14.08 50.46 -4.00
N THR A 16 -13.10 49.98 -3.21
CA THR A 16 -11.83 50.58 -2.72
C THR A 16 -10.95 49.52 -2.01
N ASN A 17 -9.63 49.76 -2.00
CA ASN A 17 -8.55 49.25 -1.14
C ASN A 17 -8.97 48.85 0.31
N SER A 18 -8.32 47.91 1.02
CA SER A 18 -6.93 48.07 1.55
C SER A 18 -6.45 46.81 2.30
N ASN A 19 -5.15 46.50 2.18
CA ASN A 19 -4.19 45.93 3.16
C ASN A 19 -4.63 44.83 4.16
N SER A 20 -4.00 43.65 4.16
CA SER A 20 -2.73 43.40 4.88
C SER A 20 -2.38 41.91 5.02
N THR A 21 -1.08 41.61 4.82
CA THR A 21 -0.24 40.55 5.44
C THR A 21 -0.59 39.05 5.35
N ARG A 22 0.24 38.35 4.56
CA ARG A 22 1.05 37.16 4.91
C ARG A 22 0.69 36.45 6.23
N THR A 23 0.33 35.17 6.15
CA THR A 23 1.10 34.04 6.72
C THR A 23 0.62 32.73 6.10
N SER A 24 1.56 32.00 5.50
CA SER A 24 1.46 30.58 5.19
C SER A 24 1.39 29.77 6.49
N ILE A 25 0.60 28.70 6.50
CA ILE A 25 0.95 27.39 7.06
C ILE A 25 -0.01 26.39 6.40
N ASP A 26 0.60 25.38 5.78
CA ASP A 26 -0.05 24.18 5.28
C ASP A 26 -0.80 23.46 6.39
N SER A 27 -1.99 22.98 6.07
CA SER A 27 -2.55 21.79 6.72
C SER A 27 -3.48 21.08 5.74
N ASN A 28 -3.00 19.94 5.25
CA ASN A 28 -3.74 18.89 4.58
C ASN A 28 -5.09 18.62 5.26
N GLU A 29 -6.19 18.87 4.55
CA GLU A 29 -7.46 18.19 4.79
C GLU A 29 -8.00 17.64 3.46
N ASN A 30 -7.52 16.45 3.10
CA ASN A 30 -8.19 15.59 2.14
C ASN A 30 -9.43 14.98 2.82
N PHE A 31 -10.54 15.72 2.82
CA PHE A 31 -11.86 15.10 2.98
C PHE A 31 -12.26 14.49 1.62
N LEU A 32 -12.17 13.17 1.53
CA LEU A 32 -12.76 12.38 0.46
C LEU A 32 -14.28 12.55 0.49
N SER A 33 -14.77 13.50 -0.31
CA SER A 33 -16.17 13.57 -0.75
C SER A 33 -16.41 12.40 -1.71
N VAL A 34 -16.93 11.29 -1.19
CA VAL A 34 -17.55 10.25 -2.01
C VAL A 34 -18.95 10.74 -2.37
N ASN A 35 -19.09 11.31 -3.55
CA ASN A 35 -20.39 11.55 -4.17
C ASN A 35 -20.99 10.20 -4.61
N CYS A 36 -21.71 9.54 -3.71
CA CYS A 36 -22.70 8.55 -4.11
C CYS A 36 -23.96 9.30 -4.59
N GLY A 37 -24.25 9.22 -5.89
CA GLY A 37 -25.55 9.62 -6.43
C GLY A 37 -26.69 8.79 -5.82
N PRO A 38 -27.92 9.34 -5.72
CA PRO A 38 -28.98 8.76 -4.93
C PRO A 38 -29.71 7.68 -5.75
N THR A 39 -29.52 6.41 -5.40
CA THR A 39 -30.41 5.36 -5.90
C THR A 39 -30.59 4.29 -4.84
N LEU A 40 -31.87 3.94 -4.59
CA LEU A 40 -32.36 2.84 -3.75
C LEU A 40 -32.65 3.09 -2.26
N VAL A 41 -33.32 4.20 -1.89
CA VAL A 41 -34.41 4.16 -0.90
C VAL A 41 -35.42 5.27 -1.20
N ASN A 42 -36.25 5.11 -2.22
CA ASN A 42 -37.43 5.97 -2.39
C ASN A 42 -38.59 5.23 -3.05
N SER A 43 -38.84 4.03 -2.56
CA SER A 43 -40.03 3.27 -2.89
C SER A 43 -40.53 2.59 -1.62
N CYS A 44 -41.74 3.01 -1.22
CA CYS A 44 -42.56 2.57 -0.11
C CYS A 44 -42.63 3.55 1.07
N ILE A 45 -43.88 3.92 1.36
CA ILE A 45 -44.43 4.57 2.56
C ILE A 45 -44.55 6.11 2.45
N SER A 46 -45.59 6.55 1.72
CA SER A 46 -46.30 7.77 2.10
C SER A 46 -47.32 7.43 3.18
N PHE A 47 -47.07 7.78 4.44
CA PHE A 47 -48.13 7.85 5.46
C PHE A 47 -47.82 8.93 6.51
N GLY A 48 -48.77 9.87 6.63
CA GLY A 48 -49.16 10.66 7.82
C GLY A 48 -48.11 11.15 8.82
N ASN A 49 -47.90 12.47 8.83
CA ASN A 49 -47.23 13.24 9.90
C ASN A 49 -47.93 13.07 11.27
N GLY A 50 -47.13 12.88 12.33
CA GLY A 50 -47.53 13.22 13.71
C GLY A 50 -46.92 12.38 14.84
N THR A 51 -46.66 11.09 14.61
CA THR A 51 -46.22 10.14 15.66
C THR A 51 -44.90 9.42 15.34
N LEU A 52 -44.23 9.79 14.24
CA LEU A 52 -43.09 9.05 13.69
C LEU A 52 -41.71 9.49 14.24
N GLU A 53 -41.57 10.71 14.75
CA GLU A 53 -40.26 11.19 15.23
C GLU A 53 -39.79 10.48 16.50
N GLU A 54 -40.70 10.17 17.43
CA GLU A 54 -40.38 9.40 18.65
C GLU A 54 -39.95 7.96 18.30
N SER A 55 -40.70 7.28 17.41
CA SER A 55 -40.38 5.92 16.99
C SER A 55 -39.08 5.84 16.16
N ARG A 56 -38.78 6.87 15.38
CA ARG A 56 -37.52 7.00 14.62
C ARG A 56 -36.33 7.24 15.56
N LEU A 57 -36.48 8.10 16.57
CA LEU A 57 -35.43 8.33 17.57
C LEU A 57 -35.14 7.08 18.40
N ASP A 58 -36.17 6.34 18.80
CA ASP A 58 -36.01 5.08 19.55
C ASP A 58 -35.27 4.02 18.73
N MET A 59 -35.57 3.90 17.43
CA MET A 59 -34.85 3.00 16.52
C MET A 59 -33.37 3.39 16.41
N LEU A 60 -33.07 4.68 16.19
CA LEU A 60 -31.68 5.17 16.11
C LEU A 60 -30.95 4.99 17.44
N GLN A 61 -31.61 5.19 18.57
CA GLN A 61 -31.03 4.94 19.90
C GLN A 61 -30.71 3.46 20.12
N GLN A 62 -31.56 2.53 19.65
CA GLN A 62 -31.29 1.10 19.72
C GLN A 62 -30.09 0.69 18.86
N ILE A 63 -29.93 1.30 17.67
CA ILE A 63 -28.79 1.07 16.78
C ILE A 63 -27.51 1.64 17.43
N ALA A 64 -27.56 2.85 18.02
CA ALA A 64 -26.45 3.42 18.76
C ALA A 64 -26.01 2.55 19.95
N ASN A 65 -26.96 2.01 20.72
CA ASN A 65 -26.68 1.09 21.83
C ASN A 65 -26.06 -0.24 21.35
N ARG A 66 -26.46 -0.72 20.17
CA ARG A 66 -25.88 -1.91 19.52
C ARG A 66 -24.44 -1.65 19.11
N VAL A 67 -24.17 -0.56 18.40
CA VAL A 67 -22.80 -0.16 18.02
C VAL A 67 -21.92 -0.02 19.25
N HIS A 68 -22.43 0.57 20.34
CA HIS A 68 -21.67 0.72 21.58
C HIS A 68 -21.32 -0.62 22.23
N ARG A 69 -22.31 -1.52 22.36
CA ARG A 69 -22.10 -2.86 22.94
C ARG A 69 -21.15 -3.70 22.10
N ASP A 70 -21.31 -3.66 20.79
CA ASP A 70 -20.50 -4.45 19.87
C ASP A 70 -19.07 -3.86 19.81
N SER A 71 -18.90 -2.53 19.97
CA SER A 71 -17.58 -1.87 20.09
C SER A 71 -16.82 -2.36 21.32
N LEU A 72 -17.50 -2.45 22.47
CA LEU A 72 -16.92 -3.02 23.70
C LEU A 72 -16.53 -4.49 23.50
N GLY A 73 -17.38 -5.29 22.84
CA GLY A 73 -17.06 -6.67 22.49
C GLY A 73 -15.82 -6.78 21.59
N CYS A 74 -15.66 -5.87 20.63
CA CYS A 74 -14.47 -5.80 19.77
C CYS A 74 -13.22 -5.40 20.57
N GLU A 75 -13.32 -4.43 21.49
CA GLU A 75 -12.22 -4.01 22.36
C GLU A 75 -11.72 -5.19 23.23
N ASP A 76 -12.62 -5.93 23.87
CA ASP A 76 -12.29 -7.09 24.70
C ASP A 76 -11.56 -8.18 23.90
N LYS A 77 -12.04 -8.46 22.68
CA LYS A 77 -11.45 -9.47 21.79
C LYS A 77 -10.08 -9.05 21.26
N LEU A 78 -9.87 -7.76 20.96
CA LEU A 78 -8.56 -7.23 20.61
C LEU A 78 -7.56 -7.32 21.78
N ILE A 79 -8.01 -7.14 23.02
CA ILE A 79 -7.18 -7.32 24.22
C ILE A 79 -6.78 -8.79 24.40
N LEU A 80 -7.72 -9.73 24.22
CA LEU A 80 -7.42 -11.16 24.27
C LEU A 80 -6.42 -11.58 23.20
N ALA A 81 -6.59 -11.09 21.96
CA ALA A 81 -5.66 -11.33 20.86
C ALA A 81 -4.26 -10.77 21.14
N ARG A 82 -4.13 -9.55 21.69
CA ARG A 82 -2.84 -8.97 22.11
C ARG A 82 -2.15 -9.79 23.19
N ASN A 83 -2.88 -10.22 24.21
CA ASN A 83 -2.31 -11.02 25.31
C ASN A 83 -1.81 -12.38 24.82
N ALA A 84 -2.59 -13.04 23.95
CA ALA A 84 -2.21 -14.31 23.34
C ALA A 84 -0.98 -14.15 22.42
N LEU A 85 -0.92 -13.07 21.64
CA LEU A 85 0.22 -12.74 20.78
C LEU A 85 1.49 -12.46 21.58
N GLN A 86 1.37 -11.71 22.69
CA GLN A 86 2.49 -11.42 23.57
C GLN A 86 3.03 -12.70 24.25
N SER A 87 2.16 -13.65 24.57
CA SER A 87 2.56 -14.97 25.07
C SER A 87 3.35 -15.76 24.01
N ASP A 88 2.86 -15.77 22.76
CA ASP A 88 3.57 -16.41 21.65
C ASP A 88 4.89 -15.71 21.30
N SER A 89 4.98 -14.38 21.44
CA SER A 89 6.23 -13.62 21.29
C SER A 89 7.27 -14.02 22.34
N LYS A 90 6.88 -14.14 23.62
CA LYS A 90 7.79 -14.59 24.71
C LYS A 90 8.24 -16.04 24.52
N ARG A 91 7.38 -16.89 23.96
CA ARG A 91 7.68 -18.29 23.65
C ARG A 91 8.65 -18.39 22.47
N LEU A 92 8.49 -17.54 21.46
CA LEU A 92 9.43 -17.40 20.35
C LEU A 92 10.82 -16.93 20.83
N GLU A 93 10.88 -15.94 21.72
CA GLU A 93 12.13 -15.49 22.36
C GLU A 93 12.80 -16.60 23.18
N SER A 94 12.01 -17.56 23.69
CA SER A 94 12.48 -18.75 24.43
C SER A 94 12.75 -19.96 23.53
N GLY A 95 12.62 -19.84 22.20
CA GLY A 95 12.86 -20.93 21.23
C GLY A 95 11.78 -22.02 21.18
N LEU A 96 10.60 -21.78 21.75
CA LEU A 96 9.47 -22.72 21.80
C LEU A 96 8.48 -22.47 20.64
N GLN A 97 7.84 -23.53 20.13
CA GLN A 97 6.84 -23.45 19.04
C GLN A 97 5.58 -22.69 19.46
N PHE A 98 4.97 -21.92 18.57
CA PHE A 98 3.70 -21.22 18.80
C PHE A 98 2.55 -22.12 19.25
N GLN A 99 1.67 -21.62 20.11
CA GLN A 99 0.56 -22.39 20.68
C GLN A 99 -0.80 -21.72 20.43
N ASN A 100 -0.85 -20.39 20.34
CA ASN A 100 -2.09 -19.64 20.32
C ASN A 100 -2.48 -19.12 18.92
N GLU A 101 -1.81 -19.56 17.86
CA GLU A 101 -2.03 -19.09 16.48
C GLU A 101 -3.50 -19.24 16.03
N ALA A 102 -4.13 -20.38 16.37
CA ALA A 102 -5.54 -20.63 16.04
C ALA A 102 -6.52 -19.76 16.86
N GLU A 103 -6.22 -19.51 18.13
CA GLU A 103 -7.06 -18.67 19.01
C GLU A 103 -6.98 -17.19 18.61
N ILE A 104 -5.79 -16.70 18.25
CA ILE A 104 -5.61 -15.33 17.76
C ILE A 104 -6.32 -15.11 16.43
N ALA A 105 -6.22 -16.07 15.51
CA ALA A 105 -6.97 -16.00 14.25
C ALA A 105 -8.49 -15.98 14.50
N GLY A 106 -8.97 -16.75 15.49
CA GLY A 106 -10.37 -16.73 15.94
C GLY A 106 -10.81 -15.36 16.47
N TYR A 107 -10.03 -14.77 17.39
CA TYR A 107 -10.35 -13.45 17.96
C TYR A 107 -10.33 -12.34 16.90
N LEU A 108 -9.37 -12.36 15.96
CA LEU A 108 -9.31 -11.38 14.88
C LEU A 108 -10.50 -11.50 13.92
N LEU A 109 -10.92 -12.73 13.59
CA LEU A 109 -12.10 -12.97 12.75
C LEU A 109 -13.40 -12.52 13.44
N GLU A 110 -13.52 -12.75 14.75
CA GLU A 110 -14.67 -12.25 15.53
C GLU A 110 -14.71 -10.72 15.57
N CYS A 111 -13.58 -10.03 15.74
CA CYS A 111 -13.50 -8.58 15.65
C CYS A 111 -13.89 -8.07 14.25
N GLU A 112 -13.46 -8.75 13.18
CA GLU A 112 -13.81 -8.39 11.81
C GLU A 112 -15.32 -8.50 11.55
N ASN A 113 -15.95 -9.56 12.05
CA ASN A 113 -17.40 -9.76 11.94
C ASN A 113 -18.19 -8.68 12.71
N LEU A 114 -17.73 -8.32 13.92
CA LEU A 114 -18.34 -7.24 14.70
C LEU A 114 -18.19 -5.88 14.00
N LEU A 115 -17.01 -5.60 13.44
CA LEU A 115 -16.75 -4.35 12.71
C LEU A 115 -17.58 -4.22 11.42
N ARG A 116 -17.79 -5.32 10.67
CA ARG A 116 -18.64 -5.31 9.48
C ARG A 116 -20.06 -4.84 9.79
N GLN A 117 -20.65 -5.34 10.89
CA GLN A 117 -21.99 -4.92 11.32
C GLN A 117 -21.99 -3.48 11.87
N GLN A 118 -20.95 -3.10 12.62
CA GLN A 118 -20.83 -1.74 13.17
C GLN A 118 -20.69 -0.66 12.10
N VAL A 119 -20.02 -0.93 10.98
CA VAL A 119 -19.90 0.01 9.87
C VAL A 119 -21.28 0.26 9.23
N ILE A 120 -22.09 -0.79 9.05
CA ILE A 120 -23.46 -0.67 8.53
C ILE A 120 -24.32 0.13 9.51
N ASP A 121 -24.28 -0.22 10.80
CA ASP A 121 -25.07 0.44 11.84
C ASP A 121 -24.64 1.91 12.03
N ALA A 122 -23.34 2.23 11.92
CA ALA A 122 -22.83 3.59 11.95
C ALA A 122 -23.28 4.42 10.74
N GLN A 123 -23.34 3.82 9.54
CA GLN A 123 -23.88 4.47 8.35
C GLN A 123 -25.37 4.79 8.52
N ILE A 124 -26.15 3.87 9.08
CA ILE A 124 -27.58 4.10 9.38
C ILE A 124 -27.75 5.26 10.39
N LEU A 125 -26.85 5.40 11.36
CA LEU A 125 -26.87 6.52 12.32
C LEU A 125 -26.51 7.87 11.67
N ILE A 126 -25.57 7.89 10.70
CA ILE A 126 -25.23 9.07 9.90
C ILE A 126 -26.44 9.48 9.05
N ASP A 127 -27.00 8.55 8.29
CA ASP A 127 -28.15 8.79 7.41
C ASP A 127 -29.39 9.21 8.20
N GLY A 128 -29.54 8.69 9.43
CA GLY A 128 -30.57 9.04 10.39
C GLY A 128 -30.39 10.39 11.10
N LYS A 129 -29.24 11.07 10.94
CA LYS A 129 -28.84 12.29 11.66
C LYS A 129 -28.87 12.15 13.18
N TYR A 130 -28.35 11.04 13.71
CA TYR A 130 -28.25 10.84 15.16
C TYR A 130 -27.17 11.76 15.77
N TYR A 131 -27.47 12.41 16.90
CA TYR A 131 -26.64 13.48 17.49
C TYR A 131 -25.23 13.05 17.93
N GLN A 132 -24.98 11.74 18.08
CA GLN A 132 -23.67 11.15 18.44
C GLN A 132 -23.07 10.29 17.31
N ALA A 133 -23.61 10.32 16.09
CA ALA A 133 -23.16 9.48 14.98
C ALA A 133 -21.65 9.65 14.70
N ASP A 134 -21.15 10.89 14.65
CA ASP A 134 -19.74 11.17 14.36
C ASP A 134 -18.78 10.57 15.40
N GLN A 135 -19.16 10.58 16.68
CA GLN A 135 -18.36 9.97 17.76
C GLN A 135 -18.31 8.45 17.66
N LEU A 136 -19.44 7.82 17.27
CA LEU A 136 -19.51 6.37 17.08
C LEU A 136 -18.72 5.93 15.84
N VAL A 137 -18.79 6.69 14.75
CA VAL A 137 -18.01 6.45 13.53
C VAL A 137 -16.51 6.56 13.82
N GLN A 138 -16.09 7.59 14.56
CA GLN A 138 -14.69 7.73 14.96
C GLN A 138 -14.21 6.58 15.84
N ARG A 139 -15.08 6.06 16.73
CA ARG A 139 -14.76 4.88 17.55
C ARG A 139 -14.62 3.61 16.73
N VAL A 140 -15.54 3.37 15.78
CA VAL A 140 -15.47 2.21 14.86
C VAL A 140 -14.23 2.29 13.96
N ALA A 141 -13.88 3.49 13.47
CA ALA A 141 -12.66 3.71 12.71
C ALA A 141 -11.40 3.39 13.52
N LYS A 142 -11.33 3.84 14.78
CA LYS A 142 -10.22 3.51 15.69
C LYS A 142 -10.08 2.01 15.92
N LEU A 143 -11.20 1.29 16.13
CA LEU A 143 -11.18 -0.16 16.31
C LEU A 143 -10.72 -0.92 15.06
N ARG A 144 -11.07 -0.43 13.87
CA ARG A 144 -10.57 -0.94 12.60
C ARG A 144 -9.05 -0.76 12.48
N ASP A 145 -8.55 0.41 12.84
CA ASP A 145 -7.12 0.71 12.79
C ASP A 145 -6.34 -0.14 13.81
N ASP A 146 -6.88 -0.32 15.02
CA ASP A 146 -6.32 -1.20 16.06
C ASP A 146 -6.28 -2.68 15.61
N LEU A 147 -7.31 -3.16 14.90
CA LEU A 147 -7.34 -4.51 14.32
C LEU A 147 -6.26 -4.68 13.26
N MET A 148 -6.14 -3.71 12.34
CA MET A 148 -5.13 -3.75 11.28
C MET A 148 -3.70 -3.71 11.84
N ALA A 149 -3.45 -2.88 12.85
CA ALA A 149 -2.18 -2.84 13.56
C ALA A 149 -1.84 -4.20 14.19
N LEU A 150 -2.79 -4.82 14.88
CA LEU A 150 -2.59 -6.14 15.51
C LEU A 150 -2.38 -7.26 14.49
N ARG A 151 -3.05 -7.21 13.32
CA ARG A 151 -2.86 -8.16 12.23
C ARG A 151 -1.46 -8.08 11.62
N ASN A 152 -0.94 -6.87 11.48
CA ASN A 152 0.43 -6.63 11.01
C ASN A 152 1.45 -7.15 12.03
N GLU A 153 1.21 -6.93 13.33
CA GLU A 153 2.04 -7.46 14.42
C GLU A 153 2.04 -9.00 14.44
N CYS A 154 0.87 -9.63 14.32
CA CYS A 154 0.73 -11.09 14.20
C CYS A 154 1.51 -11.62 12.99
N SER A 155 1.36 -10.98 11.83
CA SER A 155 2.03 -11.39 10.60
C SER A 155 3.55 -11.27 10.71
N SER A 156 4.06 -10.22 11.35
CA SER A 156 5.48 -10.02 11.64
C SER A 156 6.03 -11.09 12.60
N ILE A 157 5.32 -11.40 13.69
CA ILE A 157 5.78 -12.38 14.69
C ILE A 157 5.77 -13.80 14.11
N TYR A 158 4.68 -14.19 13.43
CA TYR A 158 4.57 -15.53 12.85
C TYR A 158 5.43 -15.72 11.60
N SER A 159 5.66 -14.69 10.78
CA SER A 159 6.65 -14.77 9.68
C SER A 159 8.07 -14.91 10.22
N LYS A 160 8.46 -14.10 11.22
CA LYS A 160 9.75 -14.23 11.92
C LYS A 160 9.92 -15.62 12.53
N GLY A 161 8.90 -16.15 13.19
CA GLY A 161 8.96 -17.50 13.77
C GLY A 161 9.01 -18.63 12.74
N ARG A 162 8.31 -18.50 11.59
CA ARG A 162 8.43 -19.47 10.49
C ARG A 162 9.84 -19.46 9.89
N THR A 163 10.45 -18.28 9.72
CA THR A 163 11.85 -18.16 9.25
C THR A 163 12.89 -18.63 10.27
N LEU A 164 12.64 -18.43 11.57
CA LEU A 164 13.51 -18.92 12.65
C LEU A 164 13.36 -20.45 12.84
N MET A 165 12.15 -21.01 12.72
CA MET A 165 11.91 -22.46 12.80
C MET A 165 12.57 -23.24 11.66
N THR A 166 12.60 -22.73 10.43
CA THR A 166 13.23 -23.44 9.30
C THR A 166 14.75 -23.44 9.35
N THR A 167 15.37 -22.45 10.01
CA THR A 167 16.83 -22.23 9.91
C THR A 167 17.58 -22.69 11.17
N GLU A 168 16.94 -22.61 12.35
CA GLU A 168 17.57 -22.99 13.63
C GLU A 168 17.08 -24.33 14.20
N GLN A 169 15.90 -24.86 13.84
CA GLN A 169 15.51 -26.22 14.30
C GLN A 169 16.31 -27.33 13.61
N THR A 170 16.76 -27.16 12.37
CA THR A 170 17.65 -28.16 11.72
C THR A 170 19.03 -28.17 12.38
N LYS A 171 19.55 -27.02 12.81
CA LYS A 171 20.81 -26.92 13.56
C LYS A 171 20.68 -27.42 15.01
N MET A 172 19.58 -27.08 15.71
CA MET A 172 19.34 -27.51 17.08
C MET A 172 18.89 -28.97 17.20
N MET A 173 18.18 -29.56 16.22
CA MET A 173 17.90 -31.01 16.21
C MET A 173 19.18 -31.82 15.99
N ILE A 174 20.10 -31.37 15.12
CA ILE A 174 21.39 -32.04 14.91
C ILE A 174 22.31 -31.86 16.14
N SER A 175 22.28 -30.71 16.80
CA SER A 175 23.00 -30.47 18.06
C SER A 175 22.44 -31.27 19.25
N GLY A 176 21.11 -31.38 19.38
CA GLY A 176 20.44 -32.07 20.49
C GLY A 176 20.57 -33.60 20.40
N ILE A 177 20.57 -34.17 19.20
CA ILE A 177 20.78 -35.62 18.99
C ILE A 177 22.26 -35.99 19.26
N THR A 178 23.20 -35.07 19.06
CA THR A 178 24.63 -35.31 19.33
C THR A 178 24.99 -35.14 20.82
N GLN A 179 24.22 -34.36 21.59
CA GLN A 179 24.41 -34.19 23.05
C GLN A 179 23.73 -35.28 23.91
N SER A 180 22.69 -35.96 23.40
CA SER A 180 21.93 -36.97 24.16
C SER A 180 22.62 -38.34 24.29
N LEU A 181 23.71 -38.61 23.55
CA LEU A 181 24.39 -39.91 23.55
C LEU A 181 25.70 -39.95 24.34
N ASN A 182 26.15 -38.83 24.92
CA ASN A 182 27.48 -38.71 25.54
C ASN A 182 27.51 -38.23 27.00
N SER A 183 26.42 -38.35 27.77
CA SER A 183 26.44 -37.95 29.19
C SER A 183 25.64 -38.89 30.09
N GLY A 184 26.04 -40.16 30.13
CA GLY A 184 25.74 -41.05 31.24
C GLY A 184 27.04 -41.56 31.82
N PHE A 185 27.74 -40.76 32.62
CA PHE A 185 28.64 -41.15 33.72
C PHE A 185 29.26 -39.89 34.34
N ALA A 186 28.76 -39.49 35.51
CA ALA A 186 29.50 -38.69 36.48
C ALA A 186 29.88 -39.63 37.64
N PRO A 187 31.01 -39.38 38.34
CA PRO A 187 30.86 -38.57 39.54
C PRO A 187 32.03 -37.60 39.85
N ASN A 188 31.61 -36.44 40.36
CA ASN A 188 32.20 -35.57 41.39
C ASN A 188 33.59 -35.90 41.97
N LEU A 189 34.48 -34.89 42.02
CA LEU A 189 34.91 -34.19 43.26
C LEU A 189 35.83 -32.99 42.95
N ASN A 190 35.43 -31.82 43.48
CA ASN A 190 36.01 -30.46 43.52
C ASN A 190 37.32 -30.34 44.38
N PRO A 191 37.92 -29.14 44.67
CA PRO A 191 37.70 -27.74 44.19
C PRO A 191 38.99 -26.90 43.91
N ALA A 192 38.74 -25.62 43.53
CA ALA A 192 39.56 -24.39 43.72
C ALA A 192 40.43 -23.98 42.50
N LEU A 193 40.46 -22.73 41.98
CA LEU A 193 40.27 -21.38 42.52
C LEU A 193 39.86 -20.37 41.42
N ASN A 194 38.87 -19.53 41.75
CA ASN A 194 38.70 -18.07 41.55
C ASN A 194 39.10 -17.28 40.28
N SER A 195 38.14 -16.36 39.98
CA SER A 195 38.20 -15.00 39.39
C SER A 195 38.24 -14.89 37.86
N GLY A 196 37.47 -14.03 37.17
CA GLY A 196 36.56 -12.95 37.57
C GLY A 196 37.10 -11.54 37.27
N LEU A 197 36.60 -10.94 36.16
CA LEU A 197 36.41 -9.48 35.86
C LEU A 197 37.66 -8.57 35.69
N PRO A 198 37.57 -7.27 35.23
CA PRO A 198 36.68 -6.49 34.34
C PRO A 198 37.45 -5.58 33.30
N GLN A 199 36.83 -4.47 32.84
CA GLN A 199 37.24 -3.42 31.88
C GLN A 199 38.58 -2.65 32.13
N SER A 200 39.10 -2.04 31.04
CA SER A 200 39.70 -0.67 30.92
C SER A 200 41.24 -0.45 30.89
N LEU A 201 41.65 0.46 29.98
CA LEU A 201 42.89 1.29 29.84
C LEU A 201 44.21 0.73 29.23
N THR A 202 44.78 1.60 28.37
CA THR A 202 46.08 1.68 27.63
C THR A 202 47.38 1.39 28.43
N PRO A 203 48.64 1.47 27.90
CA PRO A 203 49.24 1.30 26.55
C PRO A 203 50.52 0.37 26.55
N SER A 204 51.25 0.26 25.42
CA SER A 204 52.71 -0.05 25.33
C SER A 204 53.15 -1.51 25.56
N LEU A 205 54.14 -2.15 24.93
CA LEU A 205 55.10 -1.91 23.84
C LEU A 205 55.65 -3.30 23.44
N THR A 206 55.76 -3.59 22.13
CA THR A 206 56.87 -4.25 21.38
C THR A 206 57.76 -5.32 22.06
N SER A 207 58.25 -6.38 21.42
CA SER A 207 58.90 -6.45 20.10
C SER A 207 59.30 -7.90 19.77
N SER A 208 59.37 -8.22 18.48
CA SER A 208 60.59 -8.79 17.89
C SER A 208 60.54 -8.63 16.37
N SER A 209 61.40 -7.75 15.87
CA SER A 209 61.80 -7.64 14.48
C SER A 209 63.28 -7.96 14.39
N LEU A 210 63.66 -8.64 13.32
CA LEU A 210 65.03 -9.04 13.02
C LEU A 210 65.84 -7.83 12.50
N THR A 211 66.92 -7.48 13.20
CA THR A 211 68.14 -6.91 12.60
C THR A 211 69.36 -7.41 13.38
N SER A 212 70.47 -7.63 12.67
CA SER A 212 71.83 -7.82 13.18
C SER A 212 72.76 -7.10 12.20
N GLY A 213 73.82 -6.38 12.56
CA GLY A 213 74.40 -6.02 13.85
C GLY A 213 75.81 -5.42 13.63
N LEU A 214 76.35 -4.85 14.71
CA LEU A 214 77.76 -4.50 15.02
C LEU A 214 78.20 -3.06 14.63
N SER A 215 78.29 -2.08 15.56
CA SER A 215 79.22 -1.85 16.72
C SER A 215 80.28 -0.80 16.34
N SER A 216 80.82 0.16 17.12
CA SER A 216 80.75 0.63 18.52
C SER A 216 81.79 1.76 18.67
N GLY A 217 81.61 2.76 19.56
CA GLY A 217 82.76 3.45 20.21
C GLY A 217 82.78 4.99 20.36
N LEU A 218 82.33 5.46 21.53
CA LEU A 218 82.83 6.53 22.43
C LEU A 218 83.50 7.85 21.92
N THR A 219 82.84 8.97 22.28
CA THR A 219 83.29 10.30 22.81
C THR A 219 84.66 10.92 22.44
N SER A 220 84.69 12.20 21.98
CA SER A 220 85.13 13.41 22.73
C SER A 220 85.62 14.60 21.85
N ARG A 221 85.30 15.83 22.31
CA ARG A 221 86.02 17.14 22.21
C ARG A 221 86.24 17.89 20.86
N LEU A 222 85.81 19.16 20.91
CA LEU A 222 86.47 20.45 20.56
C LEU A 222 87.00 20.73 19.12
N THR A 223 86.61 21.91 18.63
CA THR A 223 87.15 22.80 17.56
C THR A 223 88.69 22.81 17.41
N PRO A 224 89.34 23.25 16.28
CA PRO A 224 88.98 24.43 15.46
C PRO A 224 89.32 24.43 13.94
N ALA A 225 88.84 25.51 13.28
CA ALA A 225 89.35 26.33 12.15
C ALA A 225 90.46 25.86 11.19
N VAL A 226 90.32 26.27 9.91
CA VAL A 226 91.27 27.05 9.04
C VAL A 226 91.13 26.68 7.54
N THR A 227 90.81 27.73 6.76
CA THR A 227 90.98 28.03 5.30
C THR A 227 92.22 27.42 4.61
N PRO A 228 92.38 27.35 3.23
CA PRO A 228 92.24 28.51 2.32
C PRO A 228 91.92 28.30 0.81
N ALA A 229 91.60 29.45 0.18
CA ALA A 229 92.00 30.00 -1.14
C ALA A 229 91.67 29.29 -2.48
N TYR A 230 91.04 30.05 -3.39
CA TYR A 230 91.71 30.65 -4.57
C TYR A 230 90.92 31.86 -5.10
N THR A 231 91.63 32.98 -5.29
CA THR A 231 91.25 34.23 -5.98
C THR A 231 91.61 34.13 -7.48
N PRO A 232 91.15 35.04 -8.37
CA PRO A 232 91.87 36.30 -8.60
C PRO A 232 90.96 37.54 -8.83
N GLY A 233 91.50 38.72 -8.50
CA GLY A 233 90.80 40.00 -8.59
C GLY A 233 90.98 40.76 -9.92
N PHE A 234 90.15 41.80 -10.08
CA PHE A 234 90.36 43.04 -10.84
C PHE A 234 89.51 44.15 -10.15
N PRO A 235 89.86 45.44 -10.31
CA PRO A 235 89.80 46.46 -9.25
C PRO A 235 88.45 47.18 -9.13
N PRO A 236 88.16 47.90 -8.03
CA PRO A 236 87.04 48.82 -7.98
C PRO A 236 87.37 50.07 -8.82
N ARG A 237 86.57 50.26 -9.86
CA ARG A 237 86.42 51.54 -10.58
C ARG A 237 85.66 52.52 -9.69
N LEU A 238 86.32 53.64 -9.38
CA LEU A 238 85.66 54.86 -8.93
C LEU A 238 84.71 55.38 -10.02
N ILE A 239 83.48 55.70 -9.65
CA ILE A 239 82.62 56.64 -10.39
C ILE A 239 82.04 57.65 -9.40
N GLN A 240 82.44 58.90 -9.60
CA GLN A 240 81.91 60.14 -9.04
C GLN A 240 80.47 60.41 -9.52
N ASN A 241 79.67 61.08 -8.67
CA ASN A 241 78.68 62.09 -9.07
C ASN A 241 78.57 63.09 -7.90
N TYR A 242 79.25 64.24 -7.97
CA TYR A 242 78.88 65.52 -8.60
C TYR A 242 77.86 66.34 -7.80
N VAL A 243 78.40 67.20 -6.93
CA VAL A 243 77.96 68.60 -6.80
C VAL A 243 78.92 69.41 -7.68
N THR A 244 78.40 70.13 -8.69
CA THR A 244 79.21 70.98 -9.59
C THR A 244 79.07 72.47 -9.30
N GLY A 245 80.23 73.15 -9.35
CA GLY A 245 80.40 74.60 -9.56
C GLY A 245 80.90 75.29 -8.30
N VAL A 246 82.06 75.96 -8.22
CA VAL A 246 83.08 76.41 -9.19
C VAL A 246 84.35 76.57 -8.30
N ASP A 247 85.47 75.92 -8.59
CA ASP A 247 86.66 76.62 -9.12
C ASP A 247 87.69 75.60 -9.61
N THR A 248 88.19 75.86 -10.82
CA THR A 248 89.39 75.25 -11.39
C THR A 248 90.61 75.61 -10.53
N ASN A 249 90.98 74.76 -9.57
CA ASN A 249 92.31 74.76 -8.92
C ASN A 249 92.61 73.44 -8.17
N ALA A 250 92.11 72.30 -8.68
CA ALA A 250 92.53 70.97 -8.21
C ALA A 250 93.94 70.63 -8.74
N LEU A 251 94.95 71.37 -8.23
CA LEU A 251 96.38 71.10 -8.29
C LEU A 251 97.10 72.12 -7.37
N GLN A 252 96.62 72.30 -6.14
CA GLN A 252 97.47 72.81 -5.07
C GLN A 252 97.89 71.62 -4.22
N ALA A 253 99.19 71.31 -4.30
CA ALA A 253 99.86 70.41 -3.40
C ALA A 253 99.40 70.70 -1.96
N PHE A 254 99.01 69.66 -1.22
CA PHE A 254 98.95 69.71 0.24
C PHE A 254 100.30 70.25 0.72
N LYS A 255 100.34 71.55 1.01
CA LYS A 255 101.48 72.14 1.70
C LYS A 255 101.30 71.70 3.14
N LEU A 256 101.83 70.50 3.44
CA LEU A 256 102.27 70.18 4.80
C LEU A 256 102.92 71.45 5.35
N MET A 257 102.46 71.88 6.52
CA MET A 257 103.00 73.07 7.17
C MET A 257 104.51 72.84 7.27
N GLN A 258 105.31 73.54 6.44
CA GLN A 258 106.75 73.39 6.48
C GLN A 258 107.22 74.10 7.73
N ILE A 259 107.34 73.32 8.81
CA ILE A 259 107.86 73.80 10.07
C ILE A 259 109.35 74.08 9.85
N ARG A 260 109.68 75.35 9.63
CA ARG A 260 111.07 75.81 9.77
C ARG A 260 111.44 75.56 11.23
N LYS A 261 112.52 74.83 11.52
CA LYS A 261 112.97 74.71 12.92
C LYS A 261 113.48 76.08 13.40
N PRO A 262 113.17 76.51 14.63
CA PRO A 262 113.78 77.71 15.20
C PRO A 262 115.31 77.53 15.16
N LEU A 263 116.05 78.52 14.60
CA LEU A 263 117.50 78.42 14.53
C LEU A 263 118.06 78.37 15.94
N MET A 264 118.92 77.40 16.23
CA MET A 264 119.67 77.34 17.49
C MET A 264 120.70 78.48 17.52
N LYS A 265 120.99 79.03 18.71
CA LYS A 265 121.99 80.10 18.89
C LYS A 265 123.35 79.73 18.27
N SER A 266 123.70 78.44 18.28
CA SER A 266 124.90 77.87 17.65
C SER A 266 125.02 78.08 16.13
N ALA A 267 123.92 78.31 15.42
CA ALA A 267 123.91 78.54 13.98
C ALA A 267 124.47 79.93 13.58
N PHE A 268 124.55 80.87 14.52
CA PHE A 268 125.01 82.25 14.29
C PHE A 268 126.48 82.48 14.68
N VAL A 269 127.14 81.50 15.29
CA VAL A 269 128.50 81.61 15.87
C VAL A 269 129.62 81.64 14.79
N GLY A 270 129.29 81.45 13.50
CA GLY A 270 130.26 81.39 12.39
C GLY A 270 130.39 82.64 11.51
N GLN A 271 129.71 83.75 11.84
CA GLN A 271 129.80 85.02 11.11
C GLN A 271 130.61 86.02 11.95
N ASN A 272 131.54 86.78 11.36
CA ASN A 272 132.34 87.82 12.05
C ASN A 272 131.47 88.95 12.63
N ILE A 273 130.74 88.67 13.70
CA ILE A 273 129.77 89.53 14.38
C ILE A 273 129.98 89.35 15.90
N THR A 274 129.73 90.39 16.70
CA THR A 274 129.88 90.30 18.16
C THR A 274 128.80 89.40 18.78
N GLU A 275 129.13 88.77 19.90
CA GLU A 275 128.22 87.87 20.64
C GLU A 275 126.89 88.56 21.03
N GLU A 276 126.93 89.88 21.23
CA GLU A 276 125.77 90.73 21.53
C GLU A 276 124.82 90.88 20.32
N GLU A 277 125.37 91.02 19.13
CA GLU A 277 124.61 91.18 17.89
C GLU A 277 124.08 89.82 17.37
N VAL A 278 124.78 88.73 17.69
CA VAL A 278 124.28 87.35 17.56
C VAL A 278 123.06 87.12 18.45
N ASN A 279 123.10 87.51 19.72
CA ASN A 279 121.95 87.42 20.63
C ASN A 279 120.76 88.24 20.12
N MET A 280 121.00 89.45 19.61
CA MET A 280 119.94 90.31 19.08
C MET A 280 119.29 89.76 17.79
N LYS A 281 120.08 89.16 16.88
CA LYS A 281 119.56 88.47 15.69
C LYS A 281 118.81 87.19 16.05
N PHE A 282 119.28 86.44 17.05
CA PHE A 282 118.63 85.24 17.56
C PHE A 282 117.21 85.53 18.08
N VAL A 283 117.02 86.51 18.98
CA VAL A 283 115.66 86.88 19.46
C VAL A 283 114.77 87.42 18.34
N GLN A 284 115.32 88.12 17.35
CA GLN A 284 114.55 88.60 16.21
C GLN A 284 114.07 87.48 15.28
N ASP A 285 114.89 86.44 15.05
CA ASP A 285 114.50 85.25 14.28
C ASP A 285 113.47 84.42 15.05
N LEU A 286 113.61 84.29 16.37
CA LEU A 286 112.60 83.66 17.24
C LEU A 286 111.26 84.41 17.19
N LEU A 287 111.27 85.75 17.22
CA LEU A 287 110.06 86.56 17.04
C LEU A 287 109.43 86.37 15.65
N SER A 288 110.26 86.35 14.61
CA SER A 288 109.79 86.10 13.24
C SER A 288 109.19 84.70 13.10
N TRP A 289 109.76 83.71 13.78
CA TRP A 289 109.25 82.34 13.78
C TRP A 289 107.89 82.24 14.47
N VAL A 290 107.73 82.85 15.65
CA VAL A 290 106.45 82.85 16.37
C VAL A 290 105.37 83.57 15.57
N ASP A 291 105.70 84.69 14.92
CA ASP A 291 104.75 85.43 14.07
C ASP A 291 104.36 84.63 12.81
N GLU A 292 105.33 83.98 12.17
CA GLU A 292 105.11 83.13 11.00
C GLU A 292 104.28 81.87 11.36
N MET A 293 104.54 81.25 12.51
CA MET A 293 103.74 80.14 13.03
C MET A 293 102.34 80.58 13.44
N GLN A 294 102.17 81.75 14.04
CA GLN A 294 100.84 82.27 14.36
C GLN A 294 100.02 82.52 13.09
N ILE A 295 100.62 83.14 12.06
CA ILE A 295 99.94 83.38 10.77
C ILE A 295 99.58 82.05 10.09
N GLN A 296 100.44 81.04 10.19
CA GLN A 296 100.16 79.73 9.61
C GLN A 296 99.03 79.01 10.36
N LEU A 297 99.01 79.05 11.71
CA LEU A 297 97.90 78.50 12.50
C LEU A 297 96.57 79.21 12.22
N ASP A 298 96.57 80.54 12.15
CA ASP A 298 95.36 81.34 11.90
C ASP A 298 94.77 81.10 10.49
N ARG A 299 95.59 80.64 9.54
CA ARG A 299 95.19 80.32 8.15
C ARG A 299 94.88 78.84 7.92
N THR A 300 94.96 78.01 8.95
CA THR A 300 94.74 76.56 8.80
C THR A 300 93.28 76.27 8.50
N GLU A 301 93.03 75.44 7.49
CA GLU A 301 91.70 74.92 7.21
C GLU A 301 91.38 73.74 8.16
N TRP A 302 90.09 73.57 8.47
CA TRP A 302 89.63 72.58 9.45
C TRP A 302 89.27 71.21 8.84
N GLY A 303 89.28 71.09 7.51
CA GLY A 303 88.84 69.90 6.78
C GLY A 303 87.34 69.84 6.53
N SER A 304 86.97 69.29 5.38
CA SER A 304 85.56 69.11 4.94
C SER A 304 85.05 67.67 5.12
N ASP A 305 85.94 66.71 5.32
CA ASP A 305 85.65 65.27 5.34
C ASP A 305 86.57 64.55 6.35
N LEU A 306 86.25 63.31 6.72
CA LEU A 306 86.99 62.58 7.75
C LEU A 306 88.49 62.46 7.42
N THR A 307 88.85 62.21 6.16
CA THR A 307 90.27 62.00 5.78
C THR A 307 91.07 63.30 5.87
N SER A 308 90.47 64.44 5.49
CA SER A 308 91.10 65.75 5.66
C SER A 308 91.21 66.13 7.13
N VAL A 309 90.16 65.93 7.94
CA VAL A 309 90.19 66.22 9.38
C VAL A 309 91.27 65.39 10.10
N GLU A 310 91.40 64.10 9.77
CA GLU A 310 92.45 63.22 10.31
C GLU A 310 93.85 63.69 9.92
N SER A 311 94.04 64.06 8.66
CA SER A 311 95.31 64.60 8.18
C SER A 311 95.67 65.95 8.84
N HIS A 312 94.69 66.85 9.00
CA HIS A 312 94.89 68.13 9.68
C HIS A 312 95.18 67.95 11.17
N LEU A 313 94.52 67.01 11.84
CA LEU A 313 94.78 66.68 13.24
C LEU A 313 96.21 66.11 13.42
N ASP A 314 96.64 65.18 12.56
CA ASP A 314 98.00 64.61 12.64
C ASP A 314 99.08 65.65 12.31
N ASN A 315 98.86 66.46 11.27
CA ASN A 315 99.75 67.58 10.94
C ASN A 315 99.81 68.60 12.09
N HIS A 316 98.68 68.94 12.71
CA HIS A 316 98.65 69.86 13.85
C HIS A 316 99.34 69.28 15.08
N LYS A 317 99.26 67.98 15.36
CA LYS A 317 100.03 67.35 16.45
C LYS A 317 101.54 67.54 16.26
N ASN A 318 102.02 67.41 15.03
CA ASN A 318 103.42 67.67 14.70
C ASN A 318 103.80 69.15 14.87
N VAL A 319 102.92 70.06 14.46
CA VAL A 319 103.08 71.52 14.66
C VAL A 319 103.05 71.90 16.14
N HIS A 320 102.10 71.37 16.91
CA HIS A 320 101.95 71.61 18.35
C HIS A 320 103.21 71.16 19.09
N LYS A 321 103.70 69.95 18.79
CA LYS A 321 104.96 69.44 19.35
C LYS A 321 106.16 70.35 19.03
N ALA A 322 106.25 70.87 17.81
CA ALA A 322 107.30 71.81 17.44
C ALA A 322 107.18 73.16 18.20
N ILE A 323 105.95 73.62 18.47
CA ILE A 323 105.69 74.79 19.31
C ILE A 323 106.07 74.50 20.77
N GLU A 324 105.77 73.33 21.32
CA GLU A 324 106.21 72.96 22.67
C GLU A 324 107.75 72.88 22.78
N GLU A 325 108.41 72.31 21.78
CA GLU A 325 109.88 72.24 21.72
C GLU A 325 110.52 73.64 21.67
N PHE A 326 109.84 74.66 21.12
CA PHE A 326 110.30 76.06 21.10
C PHE A 326 110.51 76.64 22.51
N GLU A 327 109.85 76.11 23.55
CA GLU A 327 110.07 76.54 24.94
C GLU A 327 111.55 76.44 25.35
N SER A 328 112.27 75.44 24.80
CA SER A 328 113.71 75.28 25.04
C SER A 328 114.54 76.44 24.46
N SER A 329 114.23 76.87 23.24
CA SER A 329 114.85 78.05 22.59
C SER A 329 114.49 79.35 23.30
N LEU A 330 113.27 79.47 23.82
CA LEU A 330 112.87 80.61 24.66
C LEU A 330 113.67 80.67 25.97
N LYS A 331 113.91 79.53 26.64
CA LYS A 331 114.76 79.46 27.84
C LYS A 331 116.21 79.87 27.52
N GLU A 332 116.74 79.47 26.37
CA GLU A 332 118.07 79.88 25.90
C GLU A 332 118.16 81.40 25.64
N ALA A 333 117.10 81.99 25.05
CA ALA A 333 116.99 83.43 24.86
C ALA A 333 116.95 84.21 26.19
N LYS A 334 116.29 83.67 27.23
CA LYS A 334 116.29 84.24 28.59
C LYS A 334 117.67 84.22 29.24
N ILE A 335 118.40 83.11 29.14
CA ILE A 335 119.76 83.00 29.70
C ILE A 335 120.70 84.01 29.01
N SER A 336 120.52 84.22 27.71
CA SER A 336 121.32 85.17 26.92
C SER A 336 121.12 86.64 27.31
N GLU A 337 120.02 87.00 27.99
CA GLU A 337 119.79 88.34 28.55
C GLU A 337 120.83 88.71 29.61
N ILE A 338 121.31 87.72 30.37
CA ILE A 338 122.30 87.90 31.45
C ILE A 338 123.66 88.31 30.86
N GLN A 339 123.93 87.96 29.61
CA GLN A 339 125.20 88.19 28.90
C GLN A 339 125.24 89.54 28.14
N MET A 340 124.20 90.39 28.24
CA MET A 340 124.11 91.68 27.54
C MET A 340 124.68 92.86 28.36
N THR A 341 125.42 93.77 27.71
CA THR A 341 125.85 95.05 28.32
C THR A 341 124.76 96.13 28.34
N ALA A 342 124.92 97.14 29.21
CA ALA A 342 123.91 98.14 29.56
C ALA A 342 123.17 98.87 28.42
N PRO A 343 123.78 99.26 27.28
CA PRO A 343 123.07 100.01 26.24
C PRO A 343 122.12 99.16 25.37
N LEU A 344 122.34 97.85 25.24
CA LEU A 344 121.51 96.94 24.42
C LEU A 344 120.52 96.10 25.25
N LYS A 345 120.76 95.98 26.56
CA LYS A 345 119.98 95.14 27.48
C LYS A 345 118.50 95.51 27.56
N LEU A 346 118.16 96.81 27.58
CA LEU A 346 116.76 97.26 27.67
C LEU A 346 115.95 96.88 26.42
N SER A 347 116.52 97.10 25.23
CA SER A 347 115.87 96.75 23.96
C SER A 347 115.74 95.24 23.77
N TYR A 348 116.73 94.47 24.24
CA TYR A 348 116.66 93.01 24.25
C TYR A 348 115.55 92.50 25.17
N ALA A 349 115.43 93.05 26.39
CA ALA A 349 114.40 92.68 27.35
C ALA A 349 112.98 92.98 26.84
N GLU A 350 112.77 94.11 26.15
CA GLU A 350 111.48 94.42 25.50
C GLU A 350 111.12 93.42 24.39
N LYS A 351 112.10 93.05 23.54
CA LYS A 351 111.90 92.03 22.49
C LYS A 351 111.66 90.64 23.08
N LEU A 352 112.34 90.29 24.16
CA LEU A 352 112.15 89.04 24.88
C LEU A 352 110.76 88.98 25.54
N HIS A 353 110.31 90.05 26.19
CA HIS A 353 108.96 90.11 26.77
C HIS A 353 107.87 90.02 25.70
N LYS A 354 108.08 90.68 24.55
CA LYS A 354 107.21 90.54 23.38
C LYS A 354 107.19 89.09 22.88
N LEU A 355 108.34 88.42 22.83
CA LEU A 355 108.47 87.02 22.42
C LEU A 355 107.74 86.08 23.38
N GLU A 356 107.87 86.28 24.70
CA GLU A 356 107.14 85.51 25.72
C GLU A 356 105.62 85.64 25.56
N ASN A 357 105.13 86.87 25.35
CA ASN A 357 103.70 87.12 25.20
C ASN A 357 103.17 86.54 23.88
N GLN A 358 103.90 86.71 22.78
CA GLN A 358 103.54 86.12 21.49
C GLN A 358 103.59 84.58 21.53
N TYR A 359 104.58 84.00 22.21
CA TYR A 359 104.66 82.55 22.39
C TYR A 359 103.53 82.01 23.28
N ALA A 360 103.19 82.71 24.37
CA ALA A 360 102.06 82.32 25.23
C ALA A 360 100.73 82.37 24.45
N LYS A 361 100.53 83.39 23.60
CA LYS A 361 99.38 83.47 22.70
C LYS A 361 99.39 82.36 21.66
N LEU A 362 100.54 82.06 21.05
CA LEU A 362 100.71 80.99 20.07
C LEU A 362 100.41 79.62 20.69
N LEU A 363 100.96 79.33 21.86
CA LEU A 363 100.74 78.08 22.58
C LEU A 363 99.27 77.91 22.97
N ASN A 364 98.61 78.98 23.46
CA ASN A 364 97.18 78.94 23.76
C ASN A 364 96.32 78.72 22.50
N THR A 365 96.65 79.39 21.40
CA THR A 365 95.98 79.20 20.10
C THR A 365 96.16 77.77 19.61
N SER A 366 97.38 77.24 19.71
CA SER A 366 97.73 75.88 19.31
C SER A 366 97.01 74.81 20.15
N ARG A 367 96.92 74.99 21.49
CA ARG A 367 96.14 74.10 22.38
C ARG A 367 94.65 74.13 22.08
N ASN A 368 94.10 75.31 21.83
CA ASN A 368 92.69 75.44 21.46
C ASN A 368 92.42 74.79 20.10
N GLN A 369 93.32 74.98 19.13
CA GLN A 369 93.21 74.35 17.82
C GLN A 369 93.32 72.83 17.87
N GLU A 370 94.18 72.28 18.73
CA GLU A 370 94.25 70.83 18.97
C GLU A 370 92.94 70.32 19.58
N ARG A 371 92.41 71.01 20.60
CA ARG A 371 91.13 70.66 21.22
C ARG A 371 89.98 70.69 20.21
N TYR A 372 89.91 71.74 19.38
CA TYR A 372 88.88 71.88 18.36
C TYR A 372 89.00 70.79 17.27
N LEU A 373 90.21 70.50 16.78
CA LEU A 373 90.43 69.41 15.83
C LEU A 373 90.08 68.04 16.42
N ASP A 374 90.36 67.79 17.69
CA ASP A 374 90.01 66.54 18.38
C ASP A 374 88.48 66.39 18.55
N THR A 375 87.79 67.45 18.98
CA THR A 375 86.32 67.44 19.08
C THR A 375 85.66 67.29 17.71
N LEU A 376 86.22 67.93 16.67
CA LEU A 376 85.74 67.80 15.29
C LEU A 376 85.97 66.38 14.76
N HIS A 377 87.15 65.79 14.96
CA HIS A 377 87.44 64.42 14.57
C HIS A 377 86.48 63.43 15.23
N ASN A 378 86.25 63.59 16.53
CA ASN A 378 85.35 62.71 17.29
C ASN A 378 83.92 62.75 16.72
N PHE A 379 83.40 63.96 16.48
CA PHE A 379 82.08 64.14 15.86
C PHE A 379 82.02 63.57 14.43
N VAL A 380 82.95 63.98 13.56
CA VAL A 380 82.98 63.58 12.14
C VAL A 380 83.18 62.06 11.99
N SER A 381 84.01 61.44 12.82
CA SER A 381 84.21 59.98 12.81
C SER A 381 82.94 59.22 13.19
N ARG A 382 82.22 59.68 14.23
CA ARG A 382 80.93 59.09 14.64
C ARG A 382 79.85 59.31 13.57
N ALA A 383 79.69 60.53 13.08
CA ALA A 383 78.73 60.86 12.03
C ALA A 383 78.99 60.07 10.74
N THR A 384 80.25 59.95 10.33
CA THR A 384 80.64 59.18 9.13
C THR A 384 80.31 57.70 9.28
N ARG A 385 80.55 57.10 10.46
CA ARG A 385 80.22 55.69 10.72
C ARG A 385 78.72 55.42 10.58
N GLU A 386 77.90 56.26 11.17
CA GLU A 386 76.44 56.09 11.11
C GLU A 386 75.90 56.39 9.69
N LEU A 387 76.48 57.36 8.97
CA LEU A 387 76.14 57.61 7.56
C LEU A 387 76.48 56.44 6.64
N ILE A 388 77.63 55.79 6.84
CA ILE A 388 78.00 54.58 6.08
C ILE A 388 76.98 53.47 6.36
N TRP A 389 76.63 53.22 7.62
CA TRP A 389 75.63 52.22 7.99
C TRP A 389 74.26 52.50 7.36
N LEU A 390 73.80 53.76 7.38
CA LEU A 390 72.54 54.15 6.73
C LEU A 390 72.57 53.91 5.22
N ASN A 391 73.69 54.25 4.57
CA ASN A 391 73.86 54.05 3.13
C ASN A 391 73.92 52.55 2.74
N GLU A 392 74.56 51.71 3.57
CA GLU A 392 74.55 50.25 3.38
C GLU A 392 73.13 49.67 3.43
N LYS A 393 72.31 50.13 4.39
CA LYS A 393 70.91 49.70 4.52
C LYS A 393 70.02 50.25 3.40
N GLU A 394 70.24 51.49 2.98
CA GLU A 394 69.58 52.06 1.80
C GLU A 394 69.84 51.20 0.56
N GLU A 395 71.11 50.87 0.28
CA GLU A 395 71.49 50.13 -0.92
C GLU A 395 70.81 48.74 -0.96
N GLU A 396 70.74 48.06 0.18
CA GLU A 396 70.06 46.76 0.31
C GLU A 396 68.56 46.85 -0.01
N GLU A 397 67.86 47.87 0.50
CA GLU A 397 66.42 48.06 0.25
C GLU A 397 66.13 48.53 -1.17
N VAL A 398 66.93 49.44 -1.72
CA VAL A 398 66.78 49.97 -3.08
C VAL A 398 67.07 48.89 -4.14
N ALA A 399 68.00 47.97 -3.85
CA ALA A 399 68.33 46.87 -4.76
C ALA A 399 67.32 45.70 -4.70
N TYR A 400 66.42 45.66 -3.72
CA TYR A 400 65.54 44.52 -3.44
C TYR A 400 64.51 44.20 -4.55
N ASP A 401 64.16 42.91 -4.70
CA ASP A 401 63.25 42.42 -5.75
C ASP A 401 61.80 42.38 -5.32
N TRP A 402 61.06 43.42 -5.73
CA TRP A 402 59.62 43.50 -5.59
C TRP A 402 58.84 42.93 -6.77
N SER A 403 59.49 42.28 -7.75
CA SER A 403 58.81 41.64 -8.89
C SER A 403 58.25 40.25 -8.54
N GLU A 404 57.46 39.68 -9.44
CA GLU A 404 56.82 38.36 -9.27
C GLU A 404 57.81 37.19 -9.09
N ARG A 405 59.09 37.35 -9.50
CA ARG A 405 60.10 36.28 -9.41
C ARG A 405 60.46 35.94 -7.98
N ASN A 406 60.25 36.89 -7.07
CA ASN A 406 60.61 36.76 -5.68
C ASN A 406 59.37 36.43 -4.84
N SER A 407 59.05 35.15 -4.78
CA SER A 407 57.87 34.64 -4.06
C SER A 407 58.06 34.58 -2.55
N ASN A 408 59.27 34.74 -2.02
CA ASN A 408 59.54 34.62 -0.59
C ASN A 408 59.34 35.95 0.16
N ILE A 409 58.12 36.48 0.09
CA ILE A 409 57.71 37.70 0.78
C ILE A 409 57.75 37.51 2.30
N THR A 410 57.46 36.31 2.80
CA THR A 410 57.52 35.96 4.23
C THR A 410 58.89 36.22 4.83
N ARG A 411 59.96 35.74 4.18
CA ARG A 411 61.34 35.97 4.65
C ARG A 411 61.72 37.46 4.64
N LYS A 412 61.25 38.23 3.64
CA LYS A 412 61.50 39.68 3.61
C LYS A 412 60.72 40.42 4.69
N LYS A 413 59.51 39.97 5.02
CA LYS A 413 58.71 40.52 6.11
C LYS A 413 59.41 40.33 7.47
N GLU A 414 59.98 39.14 7.71
CA GLU A 414 60.79 38.87 8.91
C GLU A 414 62.04 39.74 8.95
N TYR A 415 62.80 39.80 7.85
CA TYR A 415 63.97 40.67 7.74
C TYR A 415 63.61 42.14 8.00
N HIS A 416 62.50 42.62 7.42
CA HIS A 416 62.07 44.01 7.59
C HIS A 416 61.67 44.30 9.04
N ALA A 417 61.03 43.35 9.73
CA ALA A 417 60.73 43.49 11.16
C ALA A 417 62.01 43.58 12.01
N ASP A 418 63.05 42.82 11.66
CA ASP A 418 64.35 42.92 12.30
C ASP A 418 65.06 44.25 11.97
N LEU A 419 65.01 44.72 10.72
CA LEU A 419 65.53 46.03 10.32
C LEU A 419 64.85 47.17 11.08
N MET A 420 63.53 47.14 11.24
CA MET A 420 62.80 48.14 12.04
C MET A 420 63.28 48.15 13.49
N ARG A 421 63.52 46.97 14.09
CA ARG A 421 64.10 46.87 15.44
C ARG A 421 65.52 47.43 15.52
N GLU A 422 66.35 47.22 14.49
CA GLU A 422 67.69 47.81 14.38
C GLU A 422 67.62 49.34 14.23
N LEU A 423 66.69 49.87 13.43
CA LEU A 423 66.49 51.30 13.25
C LEU A 423 66.04 51.96 14.56
N ASP A 424 65.13 51.36 15.32
CA ASP A 424 64.71 51.88 16.62
C ASP A 424 65.91 52.06 17.58
N GLN A 425 66.84 51.10 17.60
CA GLN A 425 68.08 51.19 18.40
C GLN A 425 69.03 52.27 17.86
N LYS A 426 69.12 52.42 16.54
CA LYS A 426 69.97 53.41 15.88
C LYS A 426 69.45 54.84 15.99
N GLU A 427 68.14 55.03 16.16
CA GLU A 427 67.54 56.34 16.35
C GLU A 427 68.13 57.07 17.56
N GLU A 428 68.32 56.37 18.68
CA GLU A 428 68.94 56.94 19.89
C GLU A 428 70.39 57.40 19.64
N ILE A 429 71.16 56.59 18.89
CA ILE A 429 72.55 56.89 18.55
C ILE A 429 72.63 58.11 17.62
N ILE A 430 71.77 58.16 16.60
CA ILE A 430 71.74 59.28 15.64
C ILE A 430 71.30 60.57 16.34
N LYS A 431 70.29 60.52 17.21
CA LYS A 431 69.89 61.67 18.04
C LYS A 431 71.05 62.17 18.88
N SER A 432 71.77 61.27 19.57
CA SER A 432 72.94 61.65 20.36
C SER A 432 74.04 62.32 19.54
N VAL A 433 74.33 61.82 18.33
CA VAL A 433 75.32 62.44 17.44
C VAL A 433 74.86 63.81 16.93
N GLN A 434 73.56 63.98 16.63
CA GLN A 434 73.01 65.27 16.26
C GLN A 434 73.02 66.28 17.43
N GLU A 435 72.77 65.84 18.66
CA GLU A 435 72.88 66.67 19.88
C GLU A 435 74.32 67.14 20.10
N ILE A 436 75.32 66.27 19.87
CA ILE A 436 76.73 66.65 19.90
C ILE A 436 77.02 67.73 18.85
N ALA A 437 76.49 67.58 17.62
CA ALA A 437 76.63 68.59 16.59
C ALA A 437 76.06 69.94 17.03
N GLU A 438 74.85 69.93 17.60
CA GLU A 438 74.19 71.14 18.10
C GLU A 438 74.98 71.80 19.23
N GLN A 439 75.51 71.01 20.16
CA GLN A 439 76.37 71.53 21.23
C GLN A 439 77.62 72.21 20.67
N LEU A 440 78.31 71.58 19.71
CA LEU A 440 79.49 72.18 19.07
C LEU A 440 79.17 73.47 18.31
N LEU A 441 77.98 73.54 17.71
CA LEU A 441 77.50 74.77 17.04
C LEU A 441 77.18 75.88 18.05
N LEU A 442 76.61 75.54 19.22
CA LEU A 442 76.36 76.48 20.31
C LEU A 442 77.66 77.02 20.93
N GLU A 443 78.70 76.18 21.02
CA GLU A 443 80.04 76.56 21.49
C GLU A 443 80.83 77.43 20.47
N ASN A 444 80.23 77.78 19.33
CA ASN A 444 80.85 78.54 18.23
C ASN A 444 82.14 77.91 17.71
N HIS A 445 82.12 76.60 17.47
CA HIS A 445 83.26 75.87 16.92
C HIS A 445 83.72 76.46 15.56
N PRO A 446 85.03 76.65 15.31
CA PRO A 446 85.54 77.25 14.06
C PRO A 446 85.12 76.52 12.78
N ALA A 447 84.99 75.19 12.84
CA ALA A 447 84.56 74.33 11.73
C ALA A 447 83.01 74.23 11.56
N ARG A 448 82.31 75.35 11.74
CA ARG A 448 80.83 75.41 11.74
C ARG A 448 80.21 74.81 10.47
N SER A 449 80.71 75.19 9.30
CA SER A 449 80.17 74.74 8.00
C SER A 449 80.25 73.22 7.83
N THR A 450 81.34 72.59 8.26
CA THR A 450 81.52 71.14 8.20
C THR A 450 80.53 70.44 9.15
N ILE A 451 80.35 70.96 10.37
CA ILE A 451 79.42 70.38 11.35
C ILE A 451 77.96 70.50 10.87
N GLU A 452 77.56 71.66 10.34
CA GLU A 452 76.23 71.88 9.77
C GLU A 452 75.97 70.96 8.55
N ALA A 453 76.97 70.78 7.68
CA ALA A 453 76.86 69.88 6.53
C ALA A 453 76.66 68.42 6.94
N TYR A 454 77.46 67.90 7.89
CA TYR A 454 77.31 66.53 8.39
C TYR A 454 75.99 66.33 9.14
N ARG A 455 75.55 67.30 9.96
CA ARG A 455 74.25 67.24 10.64
C ARG A 455 73.09 67.21 9.64
N ALA A 456 73.12 68.07 8.62
CA ALA A 456 72.10 68.09 7.57
C ALA A 456 72.09 66.81 6.73
N ALA A 457 73.26 66.26 6.39
CA ALA A 457 73.39 64.99 5.70
C ALA A 457 72.78 63.84 6.52
N MET A 458 73.09 63.75 7.82
CA MET A 458 72.51 62.75 8.72
C MET A 458 70.98 62.87 8.81
N GLN A 459 70.45 64.08 8.97
CA GLN A 459 69.00 64.29 9.04
C GLN A 459 68.30 63.90 7.74
N THR A 460 68.91 64.22 6.60
CA THR A 460 68.38 63.89 5.27
C THR A 460 68.39 62.39 5.04
N GLN A 461 69.50 61.71 5.33
CA GLN A 461 69.64 60.26 5.17
C GLN A 461 68.73 59.49 6.14
N TRP A 462 68.60 59.95 7.39
CA TRP A 462 67.66 59.36 8.35
C TRP A 462 66.20 59.50 7.91
N SER A 463 65.81 60.68 7.43
CA SER A 463 64.46 60.89 6.90
C SER A 463 64.19 60.01 5.68
N TRP A 464 65.21 59.81 4.84
CA TRP A 464 65.13 58.99 3.64
C TRP A 464 64.95 57.50 3.92
N ILE A 465 65.73 56.91 4.85
CA ILE A 465 65.58 55.49 5.18
C ILE A 465 64.19 55.18 5.74
N LEU A 466 63.59 56.10 6.50
CA LEU A 466 62.21 55.94 7.00
C LEU A 466 61.18 55.96 5.87
N GLN A 467 61.35 56.81 4.86
CA GLN A 467 60.50 56.79 3.65
C GLN A 467 60.66 55.48 2.88
N LEU A 468 61.87 54.93 2.80
CA LEU A 468 62.11 53.62 2.19
C LEU A 468 61.42 52.49 2.98
N CYS A 469 61.51 52.50 4.31
CA CYS A 469 60.80 51.53 5.16
C CYS A 469 59.28 51.58 4.92
N HIS A 470 58.69 52.77 4.84
CA HIS A 470 57.27 52.91 4.49
C HIS A 470 56.93 52.30 3.12
N CYS A 471 57.80 52.49 2.12
CA CYS A 471 57.63 51.87 0.81
C CYS A 471 57.70 50.34 0.89
N VAL A 472 58.65 49.81 1.65
CA VAL A 472 58.82 48.37 1.87
C VAL A 472 57.58 47.77 2.52
N GLU A 473 57.02 48.41 3.54
CA GLU A 473 55.76 47.96 4.17
C GLU A 473 54.58 47.93 3.20
N GLN A 474 54.48 48.94 2.34
CA GLN A 474 53.45 48.98 1.29
C GLN A 474 53.62 47.82 0.31
N HIS A 475 54.84 47.61 -0.19
CA HIS A 475 55.13 46.50 -1.11
C HIS A 475 54.92 45.14 -0.45
N LEU A 476 55.29 44.96 0.82
CA LEU A 476 55.02 43.72 1.56
C LEU A 476 53.52 43.43 1.59
N ARG A 477 52.69 44.44 1.87
CA ARG A 477 51.24 44.29 1.92
C ARG A 477 50.64 43.94 0.56
N GLU A 478 51.01 44.71 -0.47
CA GLU A 478 50.48 44.54 -1.82
C GLU A 478 50.98 43.24 -2.48
N ASN A 479 52.25 42.87 -2.32
CA ASN A 479 52.80 41.63 -2.84
C ASN A 479 52.22 40.41 -2.11
N THR A 480 51.96 40.48 -0.80
CA THR A 480 51.27 39.40 -0.08
C THR A 480 49.89 39.16 -0.67
N ALA A 481 49.10 40.22 -0.85
CA ALA A 481 47.77 40.12 -1.47
C ALA A 481 47.83 39.59 -2.91
N TYR A 482 48.85 39.96 -3.69
CA TYR A 482 49.08 39.44 -5.04
C TYR A 482 49.31 37.93 -5.04
N PHE A 483 50.27 37.44 -4.25
CA PHE A 483 50.61 36.01 -4.24
C PHE A 483 49.50 35.16 -3.61
N GLU A 484 48.81 35.66 -2.58
CA GLU A 484 47.64 35.01 -1.98
C GLU A 484 46.52 34.87 -3.03
N PHE A 485 46.21 35.94 -3.77
CA PHE A 485 45.19 35.88 -4.82
C PHE A 485 45.51 34.83 -5.89
N PHE A 486 46.74 34.78 -6.41
CA PHE A 486 47.11 33.81 -7.45
C PHE A 486 47.20 32.37 -6.91
N ASN A 487 47.49 32.20 -5.62
CA ASN A 487 47.41 30.88 -4.98
C ASN A 487 45.96 30.42 -4.86
N ASP A 488 45.06 31.30 -4.39
CA ASP A 488 43.64 31.02 -4.26
C ASP A 488 42.97 30.79 -5.63
N ASP A 489 43.37 31.55 -6.67
CA ASP A 489 42.96 31.36 -8.07
C ASP A 489 43.31 29.95 -8.56
N LYS A 490 44.55 29.52 -8.30
CA LYS A 490 45.01 28.17 -8.68
C LYS A 490 44.26 27.07 -7.92
N GLU A 491 44.12 27.20 -6.60
CA GLU A 491 43.37 26.24 -5.79
C GLU A 491 41.92 26.13 -6.25
N ALA A 492 41.31 27.26 -6.58
CA ALA A 492 39.95 27.30 -7.10
C ALA A 492 39.81 26.65 -8.48
N MET A 493 40.77 26.91 -9.37
CA MET A 493 40.80 26.26 -10.67
C MET A 493 40.95 24.74 -10.56
N ASP A 494 41.86 24.26 -9.70
CA ASP A 494 42.11 22.84 -9.49
C ASP A 494 40.89 22.16 -8.85
N TYR A 495 40.24 22.80 -7.88
CA TYR A 495 38.99 22.32 -7.28
C TYR A 495 37.88 22.18 -8.33
N LEU A 496 37.61 23.23 -9.11
CA LEU A 496 36.55 23.20 -10.13
C LEU A 496 36.82 22.17 -11.23
N LYS A 497 38.09 21.97 -11.60
CA LYS A 497 38.48 20.95 -12.58
C LYS A 497 38.24 19.53 -12.03
N ASN A 498 38.64 19.27 -10.79
CA ASN A 498 38.41 17.98 -10.14
C ASN A 498 36.91 17.69 -9.97
N LEU A 499 36.13 18.71 -9.60
CA LEU A 499 34.68 18.59 -9.47
C LEU A 499 34.01 18.29 -10.80
N LYS A 500 34.42 18.99 -11.88
CA LYS A 500 33.97 18.69 -13.25
C LYS A 500 34.18 17.21 -13.60
N ASP A 501 35.41 16.72 -13.41
CA ASP A 501 35.77 15.35 -13.77
C ASP A 501 35.05 14.32 -12.88
N ALA A 502 34.77 14.66 -11.62
CA ALA A 502 33.97 13.84 -10.71
C ALA A 502 32.53 13.72 -11.19
N ILE A 503 31.88 14.84 -11.52
CA ILE A 503 30.50 14.88 -12.01
C ILE A 503 30.37 14.05 -13.30
N GLN A 504 31.27 14.24 -14.26
CA GLN A 504 31.23 13.49 -15.53
C GLN A 504 31.38 11.97 -15.34
N ARG A 505 32.27 11.53 -14.44
CA ARG A 505 32.48 10.10 -14.19
C ARG A 505 31.35 9.46 -13.38
N LYS A 506 30.81 10.18 -12.40
CA LYS A 506 29.88 9.64 -11.41
C LYS A 506 28.44 9.64 -11.89
N TYR A 507 28.03 10.67 -12.65
CA TYR A 507 26.64 10.88 -13.08
C TYR A 507 26.46 10.69 -14.60
N SER A 508 27.25 9.80 -15.20
CA SER A 508 26.97 9.31 -16.55
C SER A 508 25.85 8.27 -16.46
N CYS A 509 24.65 8.65 -16.89
CA CYS A 509 23.47 7.81 -16.78
C CYS A 509 23.06 7.22 -18.11
N ASP A 510 22.82 5.91 -18.09
CA ASP A 510 22.29 5.11 -19.17
C ASP A 510 20.95 4.49 -18.77
N ARG A 511 20.14 4.08 -19.75
CA ARG A 511 18.84 3.42 -19.53
C ARG A 511 18.96 2.03 -18.90
N SER A 512 20.17 1.48 -18.79
CA SER A 512 20.48 0.17 -18.21
C SER A 512 20.87 0.20 -16.73
N SER A 513 21.00 1.39 -16.14
CA SER A 513 21.29 1.51 -14.71
C SER A 513 20.11 1.06 -13.84
N SER A 514 20.37 0.49 -12.67
CA SER A 514 19.30 0.07 -11.75
C SER A 514 18.66 1.29 -11.06
N LEU A 515 17.34 1.24 -10.86
CA LEU A 515 16.57 2.31 -10.22
C LEU A 515 17.16 2.74 -8.87
N HIS A 516 17.42 1.78 -7.97
CA HIS A 516 17.94 2.09 -6.64
C HIS A 516 19.29 2.83 -6.66
N LYS A 517 20.19 2.42 -7.56
CA LYS A 517 21.48 3.09 -7.74
C LYS A 517 21.30 4.52 -8.27
N LEU A 518 20.33 4.74 -9.16
CA LEU A 518 20.02 6.07 -9.70
C LEU A 518 19.41 6.99 -8.63
N GLU A 519 18.55 6.47 -7.74
CA GLU A 519 18.00 7.22 -6.61
C GLU A 519 19.10 7.69 -5.66
N ASP A 520 20.04 6.81 -5.30
CA ASP A 520 21.18 7.16 -4.45
C ASP A 520 22.04 8.25 -5.11
N LEU A 521 22.39 8.08 -6.39
CA LEU A 521 23.17 9.06 -7.13
C LEU A 521 22.43 10.40 -7.29
N PHE A 522 21.10 10.38 -7.49
CA PHE A 522 20.27 11.57 -7.55
C PHE A 522 20.31 12.35 -6.22
N GLN A 523 20.27 11.65 -5.09
CA GLN A 523 20.38 12.26 -3.77
C GLN A 523 21.80 12.81 -3.51
N GLU A 524 22.84 12.05 -3.83
CA GLU A 524 24.23 12.52 -3.70
C GLU A 524 24.51 13.75 -4.58
N SER A 525 23.89 13.85 -5.75
CA SER A 525 23.96 15.02 -6.63
C SER A 525 23.43 16.30 -5.94
N MET A 526 22.48 16.18 -5.01
CA MET A 526 21.98 17.32 -4.24
C MET A 526 22.99 17.86 -3.22
N GLU A 527 23.86 17.00 -2.66
CA GLU A 527 24.96 17.44 -1.79
C GLU A 527 26.00 18.25 -2.58
N GLU A 528 26.29 17.83 -3.80
CA GLU A 528 27.19 18.58 -4.70
C GLU A 528 26.62 19.95 -5.11
N LYS A 529 25.28 20.04 -5.25
CA LYS A 529 24.60 21.32 -5.47
C LYS A 529 24.86 22.29 -4.32
N GLU A 530 24.76 21.81 -3.08
CA GLU A 530 25.00 22.63 -1.90
C GLU A 530 26.46 23.11 -1.85
N GLN A 531 27.41 22.22 -2.15
CA GLN A 531 28.82 22.59 -2.28
C GLN A 531 29.05 23.65 -3.36
N LEU A 532 28.45 23.51 -4.55
CA LEU A 532 28.52 24.50 -5.62
C LEU A 532 27.91 25.85 -5.22
N LEU A 533 26.79 25.85 -4.50
CA LEU A 533 26.14 27.06 -4.01
C LEU A 533 27.01 27.79 -2.98
N GLN A 534 27.65 27.06 -2.07
CA GLN A 534 28.59 27.64 -1.11
C GLN A 534 29.82 28.22 -1.83
N TYR A 535 30.36 27.48 -2.80
CA TYR A 535 31.55 27.86 -3.56
C TYR A 535 31.34 29.09 -4.46
N LYS A 536 30.10 29.37 -4.86
CA LYS A 536 29.72 30.59 -5.60
C LYS A 536 30.21 31.86 -4.90
N SER A 537 30.14 31.90 -3.56
CA SER A 537 30.59 33.06 -2.78
C SER A 537 32.11 33.26 -2.86
N THR A 538 32.88 32.16 -2.84
CA THR A 538 34.34 32.16 -3.01
C THR A 538 34.74 32.67 -4.39
N VAL A 539 34.06 32.22 -5.45
CA VAL A 539 34.31 32.70 -6.82
C VAL A 539 34.00 34.19 -6.95
N ALA A 540 32.87 34.64 -6.41
CA ALA A 540 32.53 36.07 -6.40
C ALA A 540 33.55 36.91 -5.61
N GLY A 541 34.04 36.39 -4.49
CA GLY A 541 35.11 36.99 -3.69
C GLY A 541 36.42 37.13 -4.47
N LEU A 542 36.82 36.09 -5.23
CA LEU A 542 37.98 36.13 -6.11
C LEU A 542 37.83 37.19 -7.20
N VAL A 543 36.70 37.23 -7.91
CA VAL A 543 36.39 38.25 -8.94
C VAL A 543 36.40 39.66 -8.34
N GLY A 544 35.92 39.82 -7.11
CA GLY A 544 35.99 41.07 -6.37
C GLY A 544 37.43 41.50 -6.05
N ARG A 545 38.23 40.61 -5.46
CA ARG A 545 39.63 40.87 -5.09
C ARG A 545 40.51 41.15 -6.30
N ALA A 546 40.30 40.48 -7.43
CA ALA A 546 41.07 40.65 -8.68
C ALA A 546 41.17 42.12 -9.13
N LYS A 547 40.12 42.92 -8.90
CA LYS A 547 40.07 44.35 -9.27
C LYS A 547 41.01 45.24 -8.46
N ALA A 548 41.44 44.78 -7.28
CA ALA A 548 42.32 45.51 -6.37
C ALA A 548 43.79 45.04 -6.43
N ILE A 549 44.08 43.95 -7.17
CA ILE A 549 45.43 43.39 -7.26
C ILE A 549 46.34 44.28 -8.12
N ILE A 550 47.51 44.61 -7.58
CA ILE A 550 48.55 45.41 -8.24
C ILE A 550 49.28 44.63 -9.34
N GLN A 551 50.16 45.30 -10.09
CA GLN A 551 50.90 44.69 -11.20
C GLN A 551 52.40 44.53 -10.87
N LEU A 552 52.86 43.27 -10.71
CA LEU A 552 54.28 42.99 -10.41
C LEU A 552 55.14 42.72 -11.65
N LYS A 553 54.55 42.22 -12.74
CA LYS A 553 55.25 41.92 -14.00
C LYS A 553 56.02 43.10 -14.61
N PRO A 554 55.46 44.32 -14.68
CA PRO A 554 56.17 45.47 -15.24
C PRO A 554 57.43 45.88 -14.47
N ARG A 555 57.58 45.42 -13.21
CA ARG A 555 58.76 45.71 -12.39
C ARG A 555 60.02 44.97 -12.85
N ASN A 556 59.86 43.88 -13.60
CA ASN A 556 60.95 43.08 -14.10
C ASN A 556 61.55 43.71 -15.37
N PRO A 557 62.88 43.96 -15.43
CA PRO A 557 63.54 44.46 -16.65
C PRO A 557 63.38 43.55 -17.88
N ASP A 558 63.17 42.25 -17.67
CA ASP A 558 62.93 41.29 -18.76
C ASP A 558 61.54 41.43 -19.41
N SER A 559 60.65 42.25 -18.84
CA SER A 559 59.33 42.56 -19.37
C SER A 559 59.36 43.94 -20.06
N PRO A 560 59.56 43.99 -21.40
CA PRO A 560 59.67 45.25 -22.11
C PRO A 560 58.34 46.01 -22.10
N LEU A 561 58.40 47.29 -21.74
CA LEU A 561 57.26 48.20 -21.76
C LEU A 561 56.84 48.45 -23.21
N LYS A 562 55.65 47.96 -23.60
CA LYS A 562 55.08 48.21 -24.94
C LYS A 562 54.44 49.59 -25.07
N THR A 563 54.04 50.17 -23.94
CA THR A 563 53.39 51.48 -23.80
C THR A 563 53.80 52.09 -22.45
N SER A 564 53.68 53.40 -22.31
CA SER A 564 53.86 54.09 -21.03
C SER A 564 52.86 53.57 -19.99
N ILE A 565 53.33 53.21 -18.79
CA ILE A 565 52.49 52.64 -17.72
C ILE A 565 52.32 53.67 -16.61
N PRO A 566 51.08 53.96 -16.15
CA PRO A 566 50.87 54.80 -14.98
C PRO A 566 51.38 54.08 -13.72
N ILE A 567 52.13 54.80 -12.89
CA ILE A 567 52.68 54.34 -11.62
C ILE A 567 52.31 55.33 -10.52
N LYS A 568 52.21 54.87 -9.28
CA LYS A 568 51.81 55.69 -8.14
C LYS A 568 52.95 55.80 -7.14
N ALA A 569 53.27 57.01 -6.71
CA ALA A 569 54.30 57.26 -5.70
C ALA A 569 53.83 56.85 -4.30
N ILE A 570 54.69 56.15 -3.55
CA ILE A 570 54.41 55.66 -2.20
C ILE A 570 54.93 56.64 -1.13
N CYS A 571 56.02 57.35 -1.45
CA CYS A 571 56.68 58.30 -0.55
C CYS A 571 57.03 59.62 -1.26
N ASP A 572 57.40 60.62 -0.47
CA ASP A 572 57.94 61.87 -0.98
C ASP A 572 59.39 61.66 -1.43
N TYR A 573 59.71 62.04 -2.68
CA TYR A 573 61.05 61.98 -3.23
C TYR A 573 61.44 63.32 -3.86
N ARG A 574 62.60 63.86 -3.45
CA ARG A 574 63.10 65.14 -3.97
C ARG A 574 64.57 65.03 -4.35
N GLN A 575 64.84 65.26 -5.63
CA GLN A 575 66.16 65.45 -6.19
C GLN A 575 66.19 66.77 -6.97
N ILE A 576 67.37 67.29 -7.30
CA ILE A 576 67.53 68.57 -8.01
C ILE A 576 66.70 68.62 -9.31
N GLU A 577 66.52 67.47 -9.98
CA GLU A 577 65.84 67.35 -11.27
C GLU A 577 64.32 67.07 -11.15
N ILE A 578 63.84 66.55 -10.02
CA ILE A 578 62.46 66.08 -9.87
C ILE A 578 61.97 66.15 -8.42
N THR A 579 60.72 66.56 -8.22
CA THR A 579 60.02 66.45 -6.93
C THR A 579 58.74 65.64 -7.16
N ILE A 580 58.55 64.61 -6.35
CA ILE A 580 57.39 63.71 -6.36
C ILE A 580 56.85 63.68 -4.95
N TYR A 581 55.55 63.88 -4.81
CA TYR A 581 54.85 63.74 -3.55
C TYR A 581 54.20 62.37 -3.46
N LYS A 582 53.99 61.91 -2.23
CA LYS A 582 53.22 60.70 -1.95
C LYS A 582 51.85 60.77 -2.64
N ASP A 583 51.45 59.64 -3.22
CA ASP A 583 50.23 59.44 -4.00
C ASP A 583 50.18 60.11 -5.39
N ASP A 584 51.25 60.78 -5.85
CA ASP A 584 51.33 61.32 -7.21
C ASP A 584 51.27 60.22 -8.28
N GLU A 585 50.49 60.46 -9.33
CA GLU A 585 50.44 59.61 -10.53
C GLU A 585 51.56 60.01 -11.50
N CYS A 586 52.58 59.17 -11.58
CA CYS A 586 53.71 59.34 -12.48
C CYS A 586 53.61 58.37 -13.66
N VAL A 587 54.43 58.58 -14.68
CA VAL A 587 54.47 57.71 -15.87
C VAL A 587 55.82 56.99 -15.95
N LEU A 588 55.79 55.66 -16.03
CA LEU A 588 56.97 54.82 -16.23
C LEU A 588 57.36 54.80 -17.71
N VAL A 589 58.56 55.32 -18.02
CA VAL A 589 59.11 55.39 -19.38
C VAL A 589 60.07 54.25 -19.65
N SER A 590 60.93 53.91 -18.67
CA SER A 590 61.90 52.82 -18.81
C SER A 590 62.14 52.11 -17.48
N ASN A 591 62.07 50.79 -17.52
CA ASN A 591 62.39 49.85 -16.44
C ASN A 591 63.72 49.09 -16.68
N SER A 592 64.58 49.59 -17.57
CA SER A 592 65.83 48.91 -17.96
C SER A 592 66.79 48.70 -16.78
N HIS A 593 66.72 49.57 -15.77
CA HIS A 593 67.42 49.38 -14.50
C HIS A 593 66.42 48.94 -13.44
N ARG A 594 66.80 47.92 -12.69
CA ARG A 594 65.96 47.27 -11.69
C ARG A 594 65.71 48.13 -10.44
N ALA A 595 66.76 48.77 -9.95
CA ALA A 595 66.74 49.57 -8.73
C ALA A 595 66.29 51.03 -8.95
N LYS A 596 66.42 51.55 -10.17
CA LYS A 596 66.05 52.94 -10.54
C LYS A 596 65.31 52.95 -11.86
N TRP A 597 64.21 53.69 -11.95
CA TRP A 597 63.39 53.79 -13.14
C TRP A 597 63.39 55.18 -13.73
N LYS A 598 63.23 55.26 -15.05
CA LYS A 598 63.03 56.52 -15.75
C LYS A 598 61.55 56.87 -15.68
N VAL A 599 61.22 57.95 -14.98
CA VAL A 599 59.84 58.35 -14.68
C VAL A 599 59.59 59.80 -15.06
N ILE A 600 58.35 60.10 -15.46
CA ILE A 600 57.87 61.46 -15.70
C ILE A 600 56.95 61.87 -14.55
N SER A 601 57.26 62.98 -13.88
CA SER A 601 56.44 63.56 -12.80
C SER A 601 55.12 64.14 -13.35
N PRO A 602 54.13 64.43 -12.49
CA PRO A 602 52.92 65.17 -12.89
C PRO A 602 53.25 66.56 -13.48
N SER A 603 54.38 67.13 -13.10
CA SER A 603 54.91 68.41 -13.62
C SER A 603 55.62 68.29 -14.97
N GLY A 604 55.74 67.08 -15.53
CA GLY A 604 56.34 66.82 -16.85
C GLY A 604 57.87 66.69 -16.85
N ASN A 605 58.51 66.65 -15.68
CA ASN A 605 59.96 66.48 -15.56
C ASN A 605 60.33 65.00 -15.61
N GLU A 606 61.41 64.67 -16.33
CA GLU A 606 61.90 63.29 -16.48
C GLU A 606 63.19 63.08 -15.70
N ALA A 607 63.22 62.07 -14.83
CA ALA A 607 64.40 61.74 -14.02
C ALA A 607 64.49 60.25 -13.68
N MET A 608 65.64 59.84 -13.16
CA MET A 608 65.88 58.47 -12.65
C MET A 608 65.60 58.40 -11.17
N VAL A 609 64.53 57.73 -10.77
CA VAL A 609 64.06 57.65 -9.38
C VAL A 609 64.08 56.19 -8.90
N PRO A 610 64.43 55.90 -7.62
CA PRO A 610 64.40 54.55 -7.09
C PRO A 610 63.06 53.83 -7.33
N SER A 611 63.11 52.59 -7.82
CA SER A 611 61.90 51.84 -8.20
C SER A 611 61.03 51.50 -7.00
N VAL A 612 61.64 51.37 -5.81
CA VAL A 612 60.95 51.12 -4.54
C VAL A 612 59.97 52.22 -4.17
N CYS A 613 60.15 53.45 -4.66
CA CYS A 613 59.24 54.57 -4.39
C CYS A 613 57.89 54.47 -5.10
N PHE A 614 57.73 53.54 -6.04
CA PHE A 614 56.53 53.44 -6.86
C PHE A 614 55.88 52.08 -6.77
N THR A 615 54.55 52.05 -6.79
CA THR A 615 53.74 50.86 -7.09
C THR A 615 53.12 50.98 -8.47
N VAL A 616 52.79 49.85 -9.10
CA VAL A 616 52.05 49.81 -10.36
C VAL A 616 50.59 49.49 -10.00
N PRO A 617 49.68 50.49 -10.00
CA PRO A 617 48.34 50.34 -9.47
C PRO A 617 47.48 49.37 -10.28
N PRO A 618 46.35 48.88 -9.70
CA PRO A 618 45.32 48.17 -10.45
C PRO A 618 44.71 49.05 -11.56
N PRO A 619 44.07 48.47 -12.59
CA PRO A 619 43.69 47.06 -12.72
C PRO A 619 44.80 46.16 -13.29
N ASN A 620 45.06 45.03 -12.63
CA ASN A 620 45.87 43.96 -13.20
C ASN A 620 45.03 43.12 -14.15
N LYS A 621 45.32 43.22 -15.46
CA LYS A 621 44.59 42.51 -16.50
C LYS A 621 44.64 40.98 -16.33
N GLU A 622 45.79 40.43 -15.94
CA GLU A 622 45.94 38.99 -15.77
C GLU A 622 45.08 38.47 -14.61
N ALA A 623 45.07 39.16 -13.47
CA ALA A 623 44.25 38.78 -12.32
C ALA A 623 42.74 38.80 -12.66
N ILE A 624 42.30 39.80 -13.44
CA ILE A 624 40.91 39.90 -13.92
C ILE A 624 40.61 38.77 -14.92
N ASP A 625 41.50 38.50 -15.87
CA ASP A 625 41.32 37.47 -16.88
C ASP A 625 41.27 36.06 -16.26
N THR A 626 42.12 35.76 -15.25
CA THR A 626 42.09 34.47 -14.56
C THR A 626 40.84 34.31 -13.68
N ALA A 627 40.42 35.36 -12.96
CA ALA A 627 39.20 35.34 -12.17
C ALA A 627 37.94 35.16 -13.05
N ASN A 628 37.86 35.85 -14.19
CA ASN A 628 36.77 35.65 -15.16
C ASN A 628 36.78 34.22 -15.74
N ARG A 629 37.96 33.65 -15.96
CA ARG A 629 38.09 32.25 -16.43
C ARG A 629 37.59 31.27 -15.36
N ILE A 630 37.90 31.49 -14.08
CA ILE A 630 37.36 30.68 -12.96
C ILE A 630 35.84 30.79 -12.91
N GLU A 631 35.28 32.00 -13.03
CA GLU A 631 33.84 32.21 -13.07
C GLU A 631 33.19 31.45 -14.24
N GLN A 632 33.77 31.51 -15.44
CA GLN A 632 33.32 30.71 -16.58
C GLN A 632 33.40 29.21 -16.32
N HIS A 633 34.49 28.73 -15.71
CA HIS A 633 34.61 27.31 -15.33
C HIS A 633 33.55 26.90 -14.32
N PHE A 634 33.29 27.72 -13.31
CA PHE A 634 32.22 27.48 -12.33
C PHE A 634 30.85 27.39 -13.01
N GLN A 635 30.52 28.32 -13.92
CA GLN A 635 29.27 28.26 -14.69
C GLN A 635 29.19 26.98 -15.54
N ASN A 636 30.28 26.59 -16.20
CA ASN A 636 30.32 25.35 -16.98
C ASN A 636 30.10 24.11 -16.12
N VAL A 637 30.68 24.06 -14.91
CA VAL A 637 30.47 22.96 -13.96
C VAL A 637 29.03 22.96 -13.45
N LEU A 638 28.45 24.13 -13.16
CA LEU A 638 27.06 24.25 -12.72
C LEU A 638 26.08 23.78 -13.81
N THR A 639 26.29 24.18 -15.07
CA THR A 639 25.49 23.70 -16.21
C THR A 639 25.65 22.20 -16.41
N LEU A 640 26.87 21.67 -16.31
CA LEU A 640 27.12 20.24 -16.40
C LEU A 640 26.41 19.46 -15.29
N TRP A 641 26.52 19.92 -14.04
CA TRP A 641 25.81 19.33 -12.90
C TRP A 641 24.31 19.32 -13.14
N HIS A 642 23.74 20.46 -13.57
CA HIS A 642 22.31 20.59 -13.86
C HIS A 642 21.88 19.62 -14.96
N GLU A 643 22.61 19.55 -16.07
CA GLU A 643 22.34 18.63 -17.16
C GLU A 643 22.40 17.16 -16.68
N SER A 644 23.45 16.77 -15.96
CA SER A 644 23.57 15.43 -15.38
C SER A 644 22.44 15.11 -14.39
N HIS A 645 22.03 16.07 -13.57
CA HIS A 645 20.98 15.91 -12.57
C HIS A 645 19.59 15.73 -13.21
N ILE A 646 19.23 16.57 -14.17
CA ILE A 646 17.98 16.45 -14.92
C ILE A 646 17.95 15.15 -15.72
N ASN A 647 19.08 14.79 -16.34
CA ASN A 647 19.23 13.51 -17.03
C ASN A 647 18.95 12.33 -16.08
N MET A 648 19.57 12.29 -14.89
CA MET A 648 19.27 11.28 -13.86
C MET A 648 17.79 11.26 -13.48
N LYS A 649 17.23 12.43 -13.15
CA LYS A 649 15.84 12.58 -12.74
C LYS A 649 14.88 12.00 -13.78
N SER A 650 15.09 12.32 -15.06
CA SER A 650 14.28 11.80 -16.17
C SER A 650 14.35 10.28 -16.30
N VAL A 651 15.52 9.66 -16.06
CA VAL A 651 15.68 8.20 -16.11
C VAL A 651 15.03 7.52 -14.90
N VAL A 652 15.10 8.11 -13.71
CA VAL A 652 14.40 7.65 -12.51
C VAL A 652 12.87 7.67 -12.73
N SER A 653 12.34 8.79 -13.22
CA SER A 653 10.91 8.94 -13.53
C SER A 653 10.45 7.97 -14.64
N TRP A 654 11.31 7.71 -15.63
CA TRP A 654 11.08 6.68 -16.64
C TRP A 654 11.01 5.27 -16.05
N HIS A 655 11.89 4.91 -15.12
CA HIS A 655 11.85 3.61 -14.44
C HIS A 655 10.57 3.45 -13.60
N TYR A 656 10.15 4.49 -12.86
CA TYR A 656 8.88 4.44 -12.12
C TYR A 656 7.69 4.21 -13.06
N LEU A 657 7.64 4.95 -14.17
CA LEU A 657 6.60 4.78 -15.17
C LEU A 657 6.61 3.36 -15.78
N THR A 658 7.79 2.85 -16.15
CA THR A 658 7.94 1.51 -16.74
C THR A 658 7.50 0.43 -15.74
N ASN A 659 7.86 0.56 -14.46
CA ASN A 659 7.44 -0.36 -13.42
C ASN A 659 5.91 -0.34 -13.18
N GLU A 660 5.27 0.83 -13.25
CA GLU A 660 3.80 0.92 -13.22
C GLU A 660 3.17 0.26 -14.45
N ILE A 661 3.73 0.46 -15.64
CA ILE A 661 3.28 -0.20 -16.88
C ILE A 661 3.38 -1.73 -16.74
N GLU A 662 4.51 -2.25 -16.27
CA GLU A 662 4.73 -3.68 -16.06
C GLU A 662 3.76 -4.25 -15.00
N THR A 663 3.53 -3.52 -13.91
CA THR A 663 2.59 -3.92 -12.84
C THR A 663 1.17 -4.04 -13.38
N VAL A 664 0.71 -3.08 -14.18
CA VAL A 664 -0.62 -3.13 -14.80
C VAL A 664 -0.71 -4.22 -15.86
N GLN A 665 0.35 -4.45 -16.65
CA GLN A 665 0.40 -5.52 -17.65
C GLN A 665 0.42 -6.92 -17.04
N ALA A 666 1.05 -7.10 -15.88
CA ALA A 666 1.04 -8.35 -15.12
C ALA A 666 -0.33 -8.65 -14.48
N GLY A 667 -1.21 -7.64 -14.38
CA GLY A 667 -2.56 -7.78 -13.90
C GLY A 667 -3.41 -8.72 -14.76
N ASN A 668 -4.24 -9.51 -14.09
CA ASN A 668 -5.25 -10.37 -14.68
C ASN A 668 -6.65 -10.13 -14.07
N VAL A 669 -7.69 -10.72 -14.64
CA VAL A 669 -9.09 -10.54 -14.19
C VAL A 669 -9.27 -10.83 -12.69
N ALA A 670 -8.63 -11.87 -12.18
CA ALA A 670 -8.71 -12.24 -10.76
C ALA A 670 -8.08 -11.17 -9.84
N SER A 671 -6.94 -10.61 -10.23
CA SER A 671 -6.29 -9.53 -9.47
C SER A 671 -7.12 -8.23 -9.47
N ILE A 672 -7.84 -7.95 -10.56
CA ILE A 672 -8.75 -6.79 -10.61
C ILE A 672 -9.95 -7.01 -9.68
N LYS A 673 -10.56 -8.20 -9.68
CA LYS A 673 -11.71 -8.52 -8.80
C LYS A 673 -11.42 -8.38 -7.30
N THR A 674 -10.15 -8.43 -6.88
CA THR A 674 -9.77 -8.23 -5.48
C THR A 674 -9.67 -6.77 -5.05
N LEU A 675 -9.67 -5.83 -6.00
CA LEU A 675 -9.56 -4.40 -5.75
C LEU A 675 -10.95 -3.77 -5.60
N LEU A 676 -11.02 -2.71 -4.79
CA LEU A 676 -12.23 -1.92 -4.60
C LEU A 676 -12.46 -0.94 -5.77
N PRO A 677 -13.70 -0.51 -6.03
CA PRO A 677 -14.01 0.44 -7.10
C PRO A 677 -13.18 1.74 -7.08
N GLY A 678 -12.86 2.26 -5.89
CA GLY A 678 -12.00 3.44 -5.74
C GLY A 678 -10.53 3.18 -6.07
N GLU A 679 -10.05 1.95 -5.88
CA GLU A 679 -8.67 1.55 -6.15
C GLU A 679 -8.41 1.44 -7.67
N HIS A 680 -9.41 1.07 -8.47
CA HIS A 680 -9.29 1.06 -9.93
C HIS A 680 -9.00 2.44 -10.52
N GLN A 681 -9.70 3.46 -10.01
CA GLN A 681 -9.46 4.84 -10.42
C GLN A 681 -8.07 5.31 -9.96
N GLN A 682 -7.63 4.86 -8.78
CA GLN A 682 -6.29 5.16 -8.27
C GLN A 682 -5.19 4.56 -9.15
N VAL A 683 -5.33 3.33 -9.63
CA VAL A 683 -4.33 2.69 -10.53
C VAL A 683 -4.17 3.50 -11.83
N LEU A 684 -5.28 3.88 -12.47
CA LEU A 684 -5.23 4.70 -13.69
C LEU A 684 -4.70 6.12 -13.41
N SER A 685 -5.03 6.70 -12.26
CA SER A 685 -4.54 8.01 -11.84
C SER A 685 -3.04 7.98 -11.55
N ASN A 686 -2.54 6.92 -10.91
CA ASN A 686 -1.12 6.74 -10.62
C ASN A 686 -0.31 6.61 -11.91
N LEU A 687 -0.78 5.75 -12.85
CA LEU A 687 -0.13 5.60 -14.16
C LEU A 687 -0.09 6.93 -14.92
N GLN A 688 -1.16 7.72 -14.89
CA GLN A 688 -1.19 9.05 -15.49
C GLN A 688 -0.22 10.02 -14.78
N SER A 689 -0.25 10.07 -13.46
CA SER A 689 0.63 10.94 -12.66
C SER A 689 2.10 10.62 -12.92
N ARG A 690 2.51 9.34 -12.97
CA ARG A 690 3.88 8.95 -13.30
C ARG A 690 4.30 9.34 -14.70
N PHE A 691 3.36 9.31 -15.65
CA PHE A 691 3.63 9.78 -17.00
C PHE A 691 3.80 11.30 -17.05
N ASP A 692 2.99 12.05 -16.31
CA ASP A 692 3.10 13.51 -16.21
C ASP A 692 4.41 13.94 -15.53
N ASP A 693 4.79 13.26 -14.43
CA ASP A 693 6.08 13.45 -13.75
C ASP A 693 7.26 13.23 -14.73
N PHE A 694 7.20 12.14 -15.52
CA PHE A 694 8.19 11.84 -16.54
C PHE A 694 8.25 12.91 -17.64
N LEU A 695 7.11 13.43 -18.08
CA LEU A 695 7.05 14.49 -19.08
C LEU A 695 7.69 15.78 -18.57
N GLU A 696 7.39 16.18 -17.33
CA GLU A 696 7.99 17.35 -16.70
C GLU A 696 9.52 17.22 -16.61
N ASP A 697 10.01 16.08 -16.11
CA ASP A 697 11.44 15.83 -15.94
C ASP A 697 12.21 15.69 -17.25
N THR A 698 11.52 15.37 -18.34
CA THR A 698 12.14 15.14 -19.64
C THR A 698 12.23 16.40 -20.50
N GLN A 699 11.50 17.47 -20.18
CA GLN A 699 11.50 18.72 -20.99
C GLN A 699 12.90 19.31 -21.20
N GLU A 700 13.75 19.21 -20.18
CA GLU A 700 15.12 19.74 -20.19
C GLU A 700 16.20 18.64 -20.33
N SER A 701 15.79 17.37 -20.36
CA SER A 701 16.67 16.20 -20.47
C SER A 701 17.09 15.95 -21.92
N LYS A 702 18.31 15.43 -22.12
CA LYS A 702 18.82 15.02 -23.43
C LYS A 702 18.83 13.50 -23.64
N ILE A 703 18.41 12.72 -22.64
CA ILE A 703 18.43 11.25 -22.70
C ILE A 703 17.28 10.69 -23.54
N PHE A 704 16.11 11.33 -23.53
CA PHE A 704 14.93 10.88 -24.25
C PHE A 704 14.68 11.74 -25.47
N THR A 705 14.54 11.09 -26.63
CA THR A 705 14.16 11.76 -27.86
C THR A 705 12.63 11.93 -27.90
N VAL A 706 12.15 12.86 -28.73
CA VAL A 706 10.70 13.04 -28.96
C VAL A 706 10.04 11.72 -29.43
N SER A 707 10.78 10.87 -30.14
CA SER A 707 10.30 9.54 -30.55
C SER A 707 10.13 8.57 -29.37
N ASP A 708 11.04 8.61 -28.39
CA ASP A 708 10.94 7.76 -27.19
C ASP A 708 9.72 8.17 -26.36
N ILE A 709 9.50 9.48 -26.19
CA ILE A 709 8.35 10.03 -25.45
C ILE A 709 7.04 9.60 -26.12
N ALA A 710 6.95 9.73 -27.45
CA ALA A 710 5.79 9.30 -28.21
C ALA A 710 5.58 7.77 -28.21
N GLN A 711 6.64 6.99 -27.96
CA GLN A 711 6.52 5.54 -27.76
C GLN A 711 5.96 5.23 -26.36
N LEU A 712 6.50 5.84 -25.31
CA LEU A 712 6.01 5.69 -23.94
C LEU A 712 4.56 6.15 -23.80
N GLU A 713 4.18 7.26 -24.44
CA GLU A 713 2.79 7.71 -24.47
C GLU A 713 1.85 6.66 -25.09
N ARG A 714 2.28 6.01 -26.18
CA ARG A 714 1.54 4.90 -26.79
C ARG A 714 1.46 3.71 -25.85
N GLU A 715 2.56 3.32 -25.20
CA GLU A 715 2.59 2.21 -24.24
C GLU A 715 1.66 2.47 -23.04
N VAL A 716 1.67 3.68 -22.47
CA VAL A 716 0.75 4.10 -21.41
C VAL A 716 -0.70 4.03 -21.89
N ASN A 717 -1.00 4.53 -23.08
CA ASN A 717 -2.36 4.48 -23.64
C ASN A 717 -2.83 3.04 -23.91
N VAL A 718 -1.96 2.18 -24.44
CA VAL A 718 -2.25 0.75 -24.61
C VAL A 718 -2.47 0.09 -23.25
N CYS A 719 -1.67 0.43 -22.24
CA CYS A 719 -1.80 -0.10 -20.89
C CYS A 719 -3.13 0.31 -20.23
N LYS A 720 -3.56 1.56 -20.40
CA LYS A 720 -4.88 2.04 -19.96
C LYS A 720 -6.02 1.29 -20.65
N GLN A 721 -5.92 1.10 -21.97
CA GLN A 721 -6.92 0.35 -22.73
C GLN A 721 -6.98 -1.11 -22.28
N TYR A 722 -5.83 -1.73 -22.04
CA TYR A 722 -5.73 -3.08 -21.50
C TYR A 722 -6.40 -3.19 -20.12
N TYR A 723 -6.11 -2.28 -19.19
CA TYR A 723 -6.74 -2.26 -17.87
C TYR A 723 -8.25 -2.05 -17.94
N GLN A 724 -8.73 -1.15 -18.80
CA GLN A 724 -10.16 -0.94 -19.03
C GLN A 724 -10.85 -2.17 -19.63
N GLU A 725 -10.20 -2.89 -20.53
CA GLU A 725 -10.76 -4.13 -21.09
C GLU A 725 -10.78 -5.25 -20.03
N LEU A 726 -9.75 -5.34 -19.18
CA LEU A 726 -9.76 -6.25 -18.04
C LEU A 726 -10.89 -5.92 -17.06
N LEU A 727 -11.14 -4.64 -16.75
CA LEU A 727 -12.28 -4.20 -15.94
C LEU A 727 -13.61 -4.63 -16.55
N LYS A 728 -13.83 -4.35 -17.84
CA LYS A 728 -15.04 -4.80 -18.55
C LYS A 728 -15.17 -6.32 -18.53
N SER A 729 -14.06 -7.05 -18.65
CA SER A 729 -14.09 -8.51 -18.57
C SER A 729 -14.44 -9.03 -17.16
N ALA A 730 -13.97 -8.36 -16.12
CA ALA A 730 -14.32 -8.67 -14.74
C ALA A 730 -15.81 -8.42 -14.46
N GLU A 731 -16.33 -7.27 -14.91
CA GLU A 731 -17.75 -6.91 -14.84
C GLU A 731 -18.62 -7.92 -15.62
N ARG A 732 -18.17 -8.34 -16.80
CA ARG A 732 -18.86 -9.38 -17.60
C ARG A 732 -18.92 -10.71 -16.86
N GLU A 733 -17.80 -11.19 -16.31
CA GLU A 733 -17.78 -12.46 -15.55
C GLU A 733 -18.65 -12.38 -14.29
N GLU A 734 -18.65 -11.26 -13.56
CA GLU A 734 -19.51 -11.07 -12.39
C GLU A 734 -20.99 -11.05 -12.79
N GLN A 735 -21.33 -10.39 -13.90
CA GLN A 735 -22.68 -10.39 -14.45
C GLN A 735 -23.11 -11.80 -14.87
N GLU A 736 -22.24 -12.56 -15.57
CA GLU A 736 -22.48 -13.96 -15.94
C GLU A 736 -22.68 -14.86 -14.71
N GLU A 737 -21.87 -14.68 -13.66
CA GLU A 737 -21.98 -15.42 -12.40
C GLU A 737 -23.28 -15.10 -11.65
N SER A 738 -23.71 -13.82 -11.65
CA SER A 738 -24.98 -13.40 -11.05
C SER A 738 -26.19 -14.01 -11.79
N ILE A 739 -26.16 -14.02 -13.12
CA ILE A 739 -27.20 -14.60 -13.98
C ILE A 739 -27.24 -16.13 -13.79
N TYR A 740 -26.06 -16.77 -13.75
CA TYR A 740 -25.95 -18.19 -13.43
C TYR A 740 -26.55 -18.53 -12.06
N ASN A 741 -26.24 -17.75 -11.03
CA ASN A 741 -26.76 -17.93 -9.67
C ASN A 741 -28.28 -17.69 -9.60
N LEU A 742 -28.82 -16.78 -10.41
CA LEU A 742 -30.26 -16.60 -10.55
C LEU A 742 -30.91 -17.84 -11.17
N TYR A 743 -30.42 -18.31 -12.32
CA TYR A 743 -31.02 -19.46 -13.01
C TYR A 743 -30.89 -20.77 -12.23
N ILE A 744 -29.77 -21.03 -11.55
CA ILE A 744 -29.65 -22.21 -10.69
C ILE A 744 -30.66 -22.16 -9.52
N SER A 745 -30.97 -20.96 -9.01
CA SER A 745 -31.98 -20.80 -7.97
C SER A 745 -33.40 -21.04 -8.48
N GLU A 746 -33.73 -20.56 -9.69
CA GLU A 746 -35.03 -20.81 -10.34
C GLU A 746 -35.22 -22.32 -10.62
N VAL A 747 -34.19 -22.99 -11.17
CA VAL A 747 -34.22 -24.44 -11.42
C VAL A 747 -34.40 -25.24 -10.13
N ARG A 748 -33.66 -24.89 -9.07
CA ARG A 748 -33.81 -25.54 -7.74
C ARG A 748 -35.20 -25.30 -7.14
N ASN A 749 -35.80 -24.13 -7.35
CA ASN A 749 -37.16 -23.84 -6.88
C ASN A 749 -38.21 -24.72 -7.57
N ILE A 750 -38.12 -24.85 -8.91
CA ILE A 750 -39.01 -25.74 -9.67
C ILE A 750 -38.83 -27.19 -9.21
N ARG A 751 -37.58 -27.63 -9.01
CA ARG A 751 -37.28 -28.97 -8.47
C ARG A 751 -38.01 -29.25 -7.17
N LEU A 752 -37.91 -28.33 -6.21
CA LEU A 752 -38.56 -28.47 -4.90
C LEU A 752 -40.09 -28.53 -4.99
N ARG A 753 -40.71 -27.68 -5.84
CA ARG A 753 -42.16 -27.69 -6.05
C ARG A 753 -42.61 -29.01 -6.69
N LEU A 754 -41.82 -29.52 -7.63
CA LEU A 754 -42.06 -30.77 -8.32
C LEU A 754 -41.94 -31.99 -7.38
N GLU A 755 -40.90 -32.03 -6.54
CA GLU A 755 -40.73 -33.04 -5.48
C GLU A 755 -41.93 -33.04 -4.50
N ASN A 756 -42.48 -31.87 -4.15
CA ASN A 756 -43.69 -31.78 -3.32
C ASN A 756 -44.93 -32.36 -4.03
N CYS A 757 -45.09 -32.07 -5.33
CA CYS A 757 -46.17 -32.68 -6.13
C CYS A 757 -46.02 -34.21 -6.20
N GLU A 758 -44.79 -34.71 -6.34
CA GLU A 758 -44.48 -36.14 -6.33
C GLU A 758 -44.88 -36.80 -5.00
N ASP A 759 -44.45 -36.25 -3.87
CA ASP A 759 -44.78 -36.77 -2.54
C ASP A 759 -46.30 -36.81 -2.30
N ARG A 760 -47.01 -35.74 -2.68
CA ARG A 760 -48.48 -35.69 -2.58
C ARG A 760 -49.14 -36.75 -3.44
N LEU A 761 -48.67 -36.92 -4.68
CA LEU A 761 -49.19 -37.90 -5.63
C LEU A 761 -48.95 -39.34 -5.15
N ILE A 762 -47.73 -39.68 -4.71
CA ILE A 762 -47.40 -41.00 -4.17
C ILE A 762 -48.26 -41.31 -2.95
N ARG A 763 -48.44 -40.33 -2.03
CA ARG A 763 -49.28 -40.50 -0.86
C ARG A 763 -50.74 -40.75 -1.24
N GLN A 764 -51.27 -40.06 -2.23
CA GLN A 764 -52.63 -40.29 -2.73
C GLN A 764 -52.79 -41.67 -3.39
N ILE A 765 -51.82 -42.10 -4.22
CA ILE A 765 -51.82 -43.42 -4.88
C ILE A 765 -51.85 -44.55 -3.84
N ARG A 766 -51.08 -44.43 -2.75
CA ARG A 766 -50.93 -45.46 -1.72
C ARG A 766 -52.03 -45.46 -0.67
N THR A 767 -52.91 -44.46 -0.64
CA THR A 767 -54.03 -44.41 0.30
C THR A 767 -55.23 -45.15 -0.31
N PRO A 768 -55.73 -46.25 0.26
CA PRO A 768 -56.90 -46.95 -0.28
C PRO A 768 -58.15 -46.07 -0.27
N LEU A 769 -59.08 -46.32 -1.20
CA LEU A 769 -60.42 -45.71 -1.19
C LEU A 769 -61.31 -46.35 -0.12
N GLU A 770 -62.19 -45.57 0.50
CA GLU A 770 -63.21 -46.09 1.41
C GLU A 770 -64.23 -46.94 0.63
N ARG A 771 -64.51 -48.12 1.17
CA ARG A 771 -65.22 -49.19 0.46
C ARG A 771 -66.65 -48.75 0.16
N ASP A 772 -67.03 -48.81 -1.11
CA ASP A 772 -68.39 -48.55 -1.62
C ASP A 772 -68.85 -47.07 -1.61
N ASP A 773 -67.95 -46.12 -1.33
CA ASP A 773 -68.27 -44.68 -1.33
C ASP A 773 -68.00 -44.03 -2.70
N LEU A 774 -69.08 -43.77 -3.44
CA LEU A 774 -69.01 -43.08 -4.73
C LEU A 774 -68.60 -41.60 -4.60
N HIS A 775 -68.97 -40.95 -3.49
CA HIS A 775 -68.69 -39.53 -3.26
C HIS A 775 -67.20 -39.31 -3.00
N GLU A 776 -66.55 -40.16 -2.21
CA GLU A 776 -65.09 -40.08 -1.99
C GLU A 776 -64.30 -40.30 -3.28
N SER A 777 -64.73 -41.25 -4.14
CA SER A 777 -64.13 -41.48 -5.45
C SER A 777 -64.19 -40.22 -6.34
N VAL A 778 -65.34 -39.54 -6.39
CA VAL A 778 -65.49 -38.27 -7.13
C VAL A 778 -64.62 -37.16 -6.53
N PHE A 779 -64.56 -37.08 -5.19
CA PHE A 779 -63.71 -36.11 -4.50
C PHE A 779 -62.24 -36.30 -4.85
N ARG A 780 -61.72 -37.54 -4.81
CA ARG A 780 -60.33 -37.84 -5.19
C ARG A 780 -60.01 -37.53 -6.65
N ILE A 781 -60.97 -37.75 -7.56
CA ILE A 781 -60.83 -37.32 -8.97
C ILE A 781 -60.64 -35.81 -9.04
N SER A 782 -61.45 -35.03 -8.31
CA SER A 782 -61.34 -33.56 -8.33
C SER A 782 -60.02 -33.04 -7.74
N GLU A 783 -59.53 -33.65 -6.66
CA GLU A 783 -58.24 -33.31 -6.05
C GLU A 783 -57.07 -33.65 -6.99
N GLN A 784 -57.14 -34.79 -7.68
CA GLN A 784 -56.13 -35.18 -8.66
C GLN A 784 -56.15 -34.28 -9.90
N GLU A 785 -57.32 -33.83 -10.37
CA GLU A 785 -57.42 -32.85 -11.46
C GLU A 785 -56.83 -31.49 -11.08
N LYS A 786 -56.94 -31.10 -9.80
CA LYS A 786 -56.28 -29.90 -9.28
C LYS A 786 -54.76 -30.04 -9.25
N LEU A 787 -54.24 -31.19 -8.79
CA LEU A 787 -52.80 -31.49 -8.80
C LEU A 787 -52.25 -31.55 -10.24
N LYS A 788 -53.00 -32.12 -11.18
CA LYS A 788 -52.62 -32.13 -12.60
C LYS A 788 -52.51 -30.71 -13.18
N LYS A 789 -53.44 -29.82 -12.86
CA LYS A 789 -53.34 -28.39 -13.26
C LYS A 789 -52.13 -27.68 -12.65
N GLU A 790 -51.74 -28.05 -11.43
CA GLU A 790 -50.52 -27.53 -10.80
C GLU A 790 -49.26 -28.01 -11.54
N LEU A 791 -49.24 -29.28 -11.95
CA LEU A 791 -48.16 -29.83 -12.79
C LEU A 791 -48.11 -29.20 -14.19
N ASP A 792 -49.26 -28.91 -14.82
CA ASP A 792 -49.31 -28.20 -16.11
C ASP A 792 -48.64 -26.82 -15.99
N ARG A 793 -48.98 -26.05 -14.93
CA ARG A 793 -48.34 -24.75 -14.67
C ARG A 793 -46.84 -24.86 -14.40
N LEU A 794 -46.42 -25.85 -13.62
CA LEU A 794 -45.01 -26.10 -13.35
C LEU A 794 -44.25 -26.50 -14.61
N LYS A 795 -44.91 -27.18 -15.55
CA LYS A 795 -44.33 -27.54 -16.85
C LYS A 795 -44.12 -26.30 -17.73
N ASP A 796 -45.11 -25.39 -17.76
CA ASP A 796 -44.98 -24.11 -18.45
C ASP A 796 -43.86 -23.23 -17.83
N ASP A 797 -43.81 -23.16 -16.49
CA ASP A 797 -42.73 -22.47 -15.75
C ASP A 797 -41.35 -23.05 -16.11
N LEU A 798 -41.25 -24.38 -16.20
CA LEU A 798 -40.02 -25.09 -16.56
C LEU A 798 -39.61 -24.84 -18.01
N GLU A 799 -40.56 -24.75 -18.95
CA GLU A 799 -40.28 -24.43 -20.35
C GLU A 799 -39.67 -23.02 -20.47
N VAL A 800 -40.25 -22.02 -19.78
CA VAL A 800 -39.71 -20.66 -19.75
C VAL A 800 -38.30 -20.61 -19.15
N VAL A 801 -38.05 -21.32 -18.05
CA VAL A 801 -36.71 -21.38 -17.44
C VAL A 801 -35.72 -22.13 -18.35
N THR A 802 -36.18 -23.16 -19.06
CA THR A 802 -35.37 -23.91 -20.04
C THR A 802 -34.94 -22.99 -21.18
N ASP A 803 -35.87 -22.21 -21.75
CA ASP A 803 -35.58 -21.27 -22.84
C ASP A 803 -34.57 -20.19 -22.41
N LYS A 804 -34.76 -19.62 -21.20
CA LYS A 804 -33.80 -18.66 -20.62
C LYS A 804 -32.41 -19.27 -20.43
N CYS A 805 -32.34 -20.52 -19.96
CA CYS A 805 -31.06 -21.21 -19.78
C CYS A 805 -30.38 -21.51 -21.13
N GLU A 806 -31.12 -21.95 -22.14
CA GLU A 806 -30.59 -22.21 -23.49
C GLU A 806 -30.15 -20.91 -24.18
N GLU A 807 -30.87 -19.81 -24.01
CA GLU A 807 -30.45 -18.49 -24.47
C GLU A 807 -29.13 -18.07 -23.82
N PHE A 808 -29.01 -18.22 -22.50
CA PHE A 808 -27.77 -17.97 -21.75
C PHE A 808 -26.61 -18.86 -22.23
N PHE A 809 -26.84 -20.15 -22.44
CA PHE A 809 -25.82 -21.07 -22.98
C PHE A 809 -25.38 -20.68 -24.39
N SER A 810 -26.30 -20.20 -25.23
CA SER A 810 -25.99 -19.75 -26.60
C SER A 810 -25.15 -18.47 -26.62
N GLN A 811 -25.41 -17.54 -25.69
CA GLN A 811 -24.64 -16.31 -25.52
C GLN A 811 -23.26 -16.58 -24.90
N ALA A 812 -23.16 -17.57 -24.01
CA ALA A 812 -21.94 -17.96 -23.33
C ALA A 812 -21.07 -19.00 -24.09
N ALA A 813 -21.41 -19.34 -25.33
CA ALA A 813 -20.80 -20.43 -26.11
C ALA A 813 -19.28 -20.28 -26.39
N GLY A 814 -18.68 -19.13 -26.07
CA GLY A 814 -17.23 -18.87 -26.17
C GLY A 814 -16.49 -18.73 -24.83
N SER A 815 -17.18 -18.76 -23.68
CA SER A 815 -16.59 -18.49 -22.36
C SER A 815 -16.38 -19.78 -21.56
N PRO A 816 -15.18 -20.05 -21.02
CA PRO A 816 -14.92 -21.22 -20.18
C PRO A 816 -15.54 -21.13 -18.77
N SER A 817 -16.30 -20.06 -18.48
CA SER A 817 -16.83 -19.74 -17.15
C SER A 817 -18.10 -20.52 -16.75
N VAL A 818 -18.86 -21.10 -17.69
CA VAL A 818 -20.16 -21.71 -17.36
C VAL A 818 -20.00 -23.13 -16.82
N PRO A 819 -20.31 -23.38 -15.53
CA PRO A 819 -20.20 -24.72 -14.95
C PRO A 819 -21.23 -25.67 -15.58
N PRO A 820 -20.86 -26.93 -15.89
CA PRO A 820 -21.79 -27.92 -16.45
C PRO A 820 -22.95 -28.28 -15.49
N THR A 821 -22.84 -27.86 -14.22
CA THR A 821 -23.80 -28.14 -13.15
C THR A 821 -25.21 -27.65 -13.44
N LEU A 822 -25.38 -26.41 -13.94
CA LEU A 822 -26.72 -25.87 -14.28
C LEU A 822 -27.38 -26.70 -15.38
N ARG A 823 -26.61 -27.08 -16.41
CA ARG A 823 -27.09 -27.91 -17.51
C ARG A 823 -27.47 -29.32 -17.03
N SER A 824 -26.72 -29.91 -16.10
CA SER A 824 -27.09 -31.20 -15.52
C SER A 824 -28.33 -31.12 -14.63
N GLU A 825 -28.47 -30.10 -13.78
CA GLU A 825 -29.61 -29.92 -12.89
C GLU A 825 -30.91 -29.66 -13.67
N LEU A 826 -30.85 -28.82 -14.71
CA LEU A 826 -31.99 -28.57 -15.60
C LEU A 826 -32.48 -29.86 -16.27
N ASN A 827 -31.57 -30.69 -16.80
CA ASN A 827 -31.92 -31.96 -17.42
C ASN A 827 -32.58 -32.94 -16.44
N VAL A 828 -32.09 -33.00 -15.19
CA VAL A 828 -32.70 -33.84 -14.13
C VAL A 828 -34.12 -33.36 -13.84
N VAL A 829 -34.35 -32.06 -13.72
CA VAL A 829 -35.70 -31.50 -13.45
C VAL A 829 -36.66 -31.78 -14.60
N ILE A 830 -36.20 -31.67 -15.85
CA ILE A 830 -37.00 -32.02 -17.04
C ILE A 830 -37.38 -33.51 -17.04
N GLN A 831 -36.44 -34.40 -16.70
CA GLN A 831 -36.73 -35.83 -16.60
C GLN A 831 -37.74 -36.12 -15.48
N ASN A 832 -37.56 -35.52 -14.30
CA ASN A 832 -38.48 -35.66 -13.18
C ASN A 832 -39.88 -35.15 -13.54
N MET A 833 -39.99 -34.02 -14.24
CA MET A 833 -41.27 -33.44 -14.67
C MET A 833 -42.02 -34.43 -15.56
N ASN A 834 -41.34 -35.00 -16.55
CA ASN A 834 -41.93 -36.00 -17.44
C ASN A 834 -42.38 -37.26 -16.69
N HIS A 835 -41.59 -37.72 -15.72
CA HIS A 835 -41.91 -38.88 -14.89
C HIS A 835 -43.18 -38.65 -14.06
N ILE A 836 -43.23 -37.56 -13.30
CA ILE A 836 -44.35 -37.22 -12.41
C ILE A 836 -45.62 -36.91 -13.21
N TYR A 837 -45.50 -36.24 -14.36
CA TYR A 837 -46.62 -35.98 -15.25
C TYR A 837 -47.24 -37.27 -15.82
N SER A 838 -46.39 -38.23 -16.19
CA SER A 838 -46.83 -39.57 -16.62
C SER A 838 -47.55 -40.30 -15.48
N MET A 839 -46.99 -40.28 -14.27
CA MET A 839 -47.57 -40.92 -13.09
C MET A 839 -48.94 -40.32 -12.73
N SER A 840 -49.04 -38.99 -12.76
CA SER A 840 -50.28 -38.24 -12.51
C SER A 840 -51.37 -38.58 -13.54
N SER A 841 -50.98 -38.73 -14.81
CA SER A 841 -51.91 -39.05 -15.91
C SER A 841 -52.45 -40.48 -15.83
N ILE A 842 -51.64 -41.46 -15.45
CA ILE A 842 -52.11 -42.84 -15.24
C ILE A 842 -52.98 -42.92 -13.98
N TYR A 843 -52.66 -42.16 -12.92
CA TYR A 843 -53.45 -42.17 -11.69
C TYR A 843 -54.85 -41.57 -11.85
N ILE A 844 -54.99 -40.47 -12.59
CA ILE A 844 -56.33 -39.93 -12.87
C ILE A 844 -57.19 -40.90 -13.70
N GLU A 845 -56.59 -41.62 -14.63
CA GLU A 845 -57.26 -42.65 -15.44
C GLU A 845 -57.72 -43.83 -14.57
N LYS A 846 -56.87 -44.25 -13.63
CA LYS A 846 -57.20 -45.25 -12.61
C LYS A 846 -58.43 -44.84 -11.80
N LEU A 847 -58.41 -43.63 -11.22
CA LEU A 847 -59.52 -43.13 -10.40
C LEU A 847 -60.84 -43.06 -11.19
N LYS A 848 -60.80 -42.60 -12.45
CA LYS A 848 -61.98 -42.53 -13.33
C LYS A 848 -62.55 -43.92 -13.63
N THR A 849 -61.69 -44.91 -13.84
CA THR A 849 -62.11 -46.29 -14.12
C THR A 849 -62.69 -46.96 -12.87
N ILE A 850 -62.06 -46.78 -11.70
CA ILE A 850 -62.60 -47.26 -10.42
C ILE A 850 -63.97 -46.63 -10.12
N ASN A 851 -64.18 -45.34 -10.42
CA ASN A 851 -65.49 -44.70 -10.26
C ASN A 851 -66.59 -45.37 -11.09
N LEU A 852 -66.25 -45.83 -12.30
CA LEU A 852 -67.18 -46.52 -13.18
C LEU A 852 -67.46 -47.95 -12.70
N VAL A 853 -66.43 -48.66 -12.21
CA VAL A 853 -66.60 -49.97 -11.53
C VAL A 853 -67.53 -49.82 -10.32
N LEU A 854 -67.35 -48.80 -9.49
CA LEU A 854 -68.24 -48.51 -8.35
C LEU A 854 -69.69 -48.30 -8.78
N LYS A 855 -69.95 -47.45 -9.80
CA LYS A 855 -71.30 -47.23 -10.34
C LYS A 855 -71.94 -48.53 -10.84
N ASN A 856 -71.18 -49.35 -11.57
CA ASN A 856 -71.68 -50.62 -12.10
C ASN A 856 -71.93 -51.65 -10.99
N THR A 857 -71.07 -51.72 -9.96
CA THR A 857 -71.31 -52.60 -8.79
C THR A 857 -72.55 -52.17 -7.99
N GLN A 858 -72.79 -50.88 -7.79
CA GLN A 858 -74.01 -50.38 -7.12
C GLN A 858 -75.27 -50.68 -7.95
N GLY A 859 -75.20 -50.51 -9.27
CA GLY A 859 -76.29 -50.87 -10.18
C GLY A 859 -76.61 -52.37 -10.18
N ALA A 860 -75.58 -53.22 -10.20
CA ALA A 860 -75.73 -54.67 -10.11
C ALA A 860 -76.30 -55.11 -8.75
N GLU A 861 -75.81 -54.57 -7.63
CA GLU A 861 -76.34 -54.85 -6.28
C GLU A 861 -77.82 -54.50 -6.14
N ALA A 862 -78.26 -53.37 -6.69
CA ALA A 862 -79.67 -52.98 -6.69
C ALA A 862 -80.55 -53.96 -7.48
N LEU A 863 -80.06 -54.46 -8.63
CA LEU A 863 -80.76 -55.46 -9.43
C LEU A 863 -80.86 -56.81 -8.73
N VAL A 864 -79.76 -57.29 -8.14
CA VAL A 864 -79.74 -58.54 -7.37
C VAL A 864 -80.75 -58.47 -6.23
N LYS A 865 -80.73 -57.39 -5.43
CA LYS A 865 -81.69 -57.19 -4.33
C LYS A 865 -83.13 -57.13 -4.80
N LEU A 866 -83.41 -56.50 -5.93
CA LEU A 866 -84.76 -56.42 -6.50
C LEU A 866 -85.33 -57.82 -6.77
N PHE A 867 -84.57 -58.69 -7.43
CA PHE A 867 -85.04 -60.03 -7.77
C PHE A 867 -85.00 -61.00 -6.59
N GLU A 868 -84.03 -60.88 -5.68
CA GLU A 868 -84.03 -61.59 -4.39
C GLU A 868 -85.32 -61.28 -3.61
N ASN A 869 -85.70 -60.00 -3.51
CA ASN A 869 -86.92 -59.58 -2.81
C ASN A 869 -88.19 -60.09 -3.52
N LYS A 870 -88.27 -59.96 -4.85
CA LYS A 870 -89.38 -60.51 -5.65
C LYS A 870 -89.58 -62.02 -5.39
N LEU A 871 -88.49 -62.79 -5.32
CA LEU A 871 -88.54 -64.22 -4.99
C LEU A 871 -88.85 -64.50 -3.51
N CYS A 872 -88.49 -63.61 -2.59
CA CYS A 872 -88.83 -63.76 -1.18
C CYS A 872 -90.29 -63.41 -0.87
N GLU A 873 -90.91 -62.49 -1.63
CA GLU A 873 -92.29 -62.00 -1.43
C GLU A 873 -93.37 -62.87 -2.07
N GLU A 874 -93.01 -63.87 -2.88
CA GLU A 874 -93.95 -64.75 -3.59
C GLU A 874 -95.02 -65.38 -2.66
N ASP A 875 -96.30 -65.29 -3.08
CA ASP A 875 -97.49 -65.61 -2.29
C ASP A 875 -97.73 -67.12 -2.09
N THR A 876 -98.57 -67.44 -1.08
CA THR A 876 -98.92 -68.83 -0.72
C THR A 876 -99.55 -69.58 -1.89
N LEU A 877 -99.02 -70.76 -2.20
CA LEU A 877 -99.68 -71.72 -3.08
C LEU A 877 -101.12 -71.96 -2.63
N THR A 878 -102.09 -71.80 -3.52
CA THR A 878 -103.50 -72.14 -3.29
C THR A 878 -103.90 -73.32 -4.16
N SER A 879 -104.86 -74.12 -3.72
CA SER A 879 -105.29 -75.35 -4.40
C SER A 879 -106.13 -75.12 -5.66
N ASP A 880 -106.02 -73.93 -6.26
CA ASP A 880 -106.68 -73.49 -7.48
C ASP A 880 -105.70 -73.53 -8.66
N LYS A 881 -106.12 -74.20 -9.74
CA LYS A 881 -105.32 -74.38 -10.95
C LYS A 881 -104.99 -73.04 -11.63
N SER A 882 -105.92 -72.07 -11.62
CA SER A 882 -105.68 -70.78 -12.25
C SER A 882 -104.56 -69.99 -11.56
N ASN A 883 -104.44 -70.12 -10.24
CA ASN A 883 -103.42 -69.40 -9.48
C ASN A 883 -102.02 -69.99 -9.70
N ILE A 884 -101.90 -71.32 -9.81
CA ILE A 884 -100.63 -71.99 -10.14
C ILE A 884 -100.18 -71.61 -11.55
N GLU A 885 -101.09 -71.58 -12.54
CA GLU A 885 -100.78 -71.17 -13.91
C GLU A 885 -100.36 -69.68 -14.00
N ASN A 886 -101.02 -68.80 -13.24
CA ASN A 886 -100.64 -67.39 -13.14
C ASN A 886 -99.24 -67.21 -12.52
N LEU A 887 -98.93 -67.94 -11.44
CA LEU A 887 -97.63 -67.90 -10.77
C LEU A 887 -96.50 -68.37 -11.70
N MET A 888 -96.73 -69.44 -12.45
CA MET A 888 -95.83 -69.90 -13.50
C MET A 888 -95.62 -68.86 -14.61
N GLY A 889 -96.68 -68.13 -15.00
CA GLY A 889 -96.60 -67.02 -15.95
C GLY A 889 -95.69 -65.90 -15.46
N THR A 890 -95.85 -65.48 -14.20
CA THR A 890 -95.03 -64.46 -13.56
C THR A 890 -93.56 -64.87 -13.46
N LEU A 891 -93.26 -66.12 -13.07
CA LEU A 891 -91.88 -66.60 -13.00
C LEU A 891 -91.23 -66.72 -14.39
N LYS A 892 -91.99 -67.07 -15.45
CA LYS A 892 -91.49 -67.04 -16.84
C LYS A 892 -91.15 -65.63 -17.30
N GLN A 893 -91.96 -64.64 -16.91
CA GLN A 893 -91.65 -63.24 -17.16
C GLN A 893 -90.37 -62.81 -16.43
N TRP A 894 -90.25 -63.12 -15.14
CA TRP A 894 -89.04 -62.76 -14.37
C TRP A 894 -87.78 -63.42 -14.92
N ARG A 895 -87.86 -64.65 -15.44
CA ARG A 895 -86.75 -65.29 -16.13
C ARG A 895 -86.26 -64.46 -17.32
N SER A 896 -87.17 -63.98 -18.17
CA SER A 896 -86.83 -63.13 -19.31
C SER A 896 -86.22 -61.80 -18.86
N GLU A 897 -86.76 -61.17 -17.82
CA GLU A 897 -86.22 -59.93 -17.26
C GLU A 897 -84.80 -60.13 -16.69
N VAL A 898 -84.53 -61.25 -16.02
CA VAL A 898 -83.20 -61.62 -15.51
C VAL A 898 -82.22 -61.88 -16.65
N ASP A 899 -82.64 -62.55 -17.73
CA ASP A 899 -81.79 -62.80 -18.89
C ASP A 899 -81.40 -61.50 -19.61
N GLU A 900 -82.33 -60.56 -19.79
CA GLU A 900 -82.06 -59.23 -20.36
C GLU A 900 -81.12 -58.41 -19.49
N LYS A 901 -81.32 -58.40 -18.17
CA LYS A 901 -80.52 -57.60 -17.24
C LYS A 901 -79.09 -58.11 -17.01
N ARG A 902 -78.72 -59.25 -17.61
CA ARG A 902 -77.35 -59.79 -17.59
C ARG A 902 -76.31 -58.83 -18.19
N GLU A 903 -76.72 -57.95 -19.11
CA GLU A 903 -75.84 -56.93 -19.72
C GLU A 903 -75.11 -56.05 -18.70
N VAL A 904 -75.72 -55.78 -17.54
CA VAL A 904 -75.13 -54.95 -16.47
C VAL A 904 -73.91 -55.62 -15.84
N PHE A 905 -73.92 -56.96 -15.74
CA PHE A 905 -72.78 -57.73 -15.22
C PHE A 905 -71.65 -57.83 -16.25
N HIS A 906 -71.96 -57.90 -17.54
CA HIS A 906 -70.95 -57.82 -18.60
C HIS A 906 -70.28 -56.44 -18.62
N ALA A 907 -71.06 -55.37 -18.49
CA ALA A 907 -70.50 -54.02 -18.36
C ALA A 907 -69.65 -53.86 -17.10
N LEU A 908 -70.01 -54.49 -15.98
CA LEU A 908 -69.18 -54.52 -14.77
C LEU A 908 -67.86 -55.27 -14.99
N GLU A 909 -67.89 -56.42 -15.65
CA GLU A 909 -66.70 -57.23 -15.97
C GLU A 909 -65.73 -56.50 -16.92
N ASP A 910 -66.25 -55.82 -17.95
CA ASP A 910 -65.46 -55.01 -18.89
C ASP A 910 -64.72 -53.87 -18.18
N GLU A 911 -65.41 -53.15 -17.29
CA GLU A 911 -64.80 -52.05 -16.51
C GLU A 911 -63.79 -52.56 -15.48
N LEU A 912 -64.02 -53.74 -14.91
CA LEU A 912 -63.05 -54.42 -14.06
C LEU A 912 -61.78 -54.78 -14.85
N GLN A 913 -61.92 -55.27 -16.09
CA GLN A 913 -60.81 -55.59 -16.98
C GLN A 913 -59.97 -54.35 -17.32
N LYS A 914 -60.64 -53.21 -17.58
CA LYS A 914 -59.97 -51.92 -17.81
C LYS A 914 -59.24 -51.44 -16.55
N ALA A 915 -59.86 -51.54 -15.37
CA ALA A 915 -59.23 -51.18 -14.11
C ALA A 915 -57.95 -52.02 -13.86
N LYS A 916 -57.99 -53.31 -14.18
CA LYS A 916 -56.83 -54.21 -14.12
C LYS A 916 -55.70 -53.76 -15.06
N ALA A 917 -56.04 -53.44 -16.31
CA ALA A 917 -55.05 -53.00 -17.31
C ALA A 917 -54.32 -51.71 -16.88
N ILE A 918 -55.07 -50.74 -16.32
CA ILE A 918 -54.51 -49.48 -15.83
C ILE A 918 -53.65 -49.71 -14.58
N SER A 919 -54.09 -50.59 -13.67
CA SER A 919 -53.31 -51.01 -12.50
C SER A 919 -51.99 -51.67 -12.89
N ASP A 920 -52.02 -52.60 -13.85
CA ASP A 920 -50.82 -53.24 -14.40
C ASP A 920 -49.88 -52.22 -15.08
N GLN A 921 -50.44 -51.23 -15.77
CA GLN A 921 -49.69 -50.14 -16.40
C GLN A 921 -49.00 -49.24 -15.37
N MET A 922 -49.70 -48.90 -14.28
CA MET A 922 -49.16 -48.14 -13.16
C MET A 922 -48.00 -48.88 -12.49
N PHE A 923 -48.14 -50.19 -12.28
CA PHE A 923 -47.09 -51.02 -11.70
C PHE A 923 -45.87 -51.17 -12.64
N LYS A 924 -46.09 -51.41 -13.94
CA LYS A 924 -44.98 -51.56 -14.91
C LYS A 924 -44.19 -50.27 -15.11
N THR A 925 -44.88 -49.14 -15.17
CA THR A 925 -44.27 -47.84 -15.52
C THR A 925 -43.65 -47.17 -14.29
N HIS A 926 -44.34 -47.22 -13.14
CA HIS A 926 -43.99 -46.42 -11.95
C HIS A 926 -43.74 -47.27 -10.69
N LYS A 927 -43.86 -48.61 -10.77
CA LYS A 927 -43.67 -49.56 -9.65
C LYS A 927 -44.61 -49.36 -8.45
N GLU A 928 -45.70 -48.60 -8.63
CA GLU A 928 -46.73 -48.43 -7.61
C GLU A 928 -47.80 -49.52 -7.72
N ARG A 929 -48.20 -50.11 -6.58
CA ARG A 929 -49.19 -51.19 -6.52
C ARG A 929 -50.59 -50.61 -6.26
N ASP A 930 -51.59 -51.24 -6.86
CA ASP A 930 -53.00 -50.96 -6.57
C ASP A 930 -53.50 -51.79 -5.39
N LEU A 931 -54.07 -51.13 -4.38
CA LEU A 931 -54.64 -51.76 -3.19
C LEU A 931 -56.17 -51.92 -3.29
N ASP A 932 -56.82 -51.26 -4.25
CA ASP A 932 -58.29 -51.18 -4.32
C ASP A 932 -58.89 -52.21 -5.29
N PHE A 933 -58.13 -52.59 -6.34
CA PHE A 933 -58.61 -53.50 -7.39
C PHE A 933 -59.11 -54.84 -6.86
N ASP A 934 -58.35 -55.49 -5.98
CA ASP A 934 -58.68 -56.81 -5.46
C ASP A 934 -60.03 -56.82 -4.73
N TRP A 935 -60.35 -55.73 -4.02
CA TRP A 935 -61.62 -55.59 -3.32
C TRP A 935 -62.80 -55.43 -4.29
N HIS A 936 -62.66 -54.59 -5.32
CA HIS A 936 -63.71 -54.42 -6.34
C HIS A 936 -63.97 -55.70 -7.12
N LYS A 937 -62.91 -56.47 -7.41
CA LYS A 937 -63.02 -57.77 -8.04
C LYS A 937 -63.80 -58.76 -7.17
N GLU A 938 -63.42 -58.91 -5.90
CA GLU A 938 -64.10 -59.82 -4.98
C GLU A 938 -65.58 -59.47 -4.84
N LYS A 939 -65.92 -58.18 -4.78
CA LYS A 939 -67.31 -57.72 -4.74
C LYS A 939 -68.09 -58.02 -6.02
N ALA A 940 -67.47 -57.83 -7.19
CA ALA A 940 -68.08 -58.18 -8.48
C ALA A 940 -68.33 -59.70 -8.58
N ASP A 941 -67.39 -60.51 -8.12
CA ASP A 941 -67.51 -61.97 -8.08
C ASP A 941 -68.69 -62.41 -7.17
N GLN A 942 -68.81 -61.83 -5.98
CA GLN A 942 -69.94 -62.09 -5.06
C GLN A 942 -71.31 -61.72 -5.66
N LEU A 943 -71.38 -60.58 -6.37
CA LEU A 943 -72.59 -60.14 -7.05
C LEU A 943 -72.97 -61.08 -8.20
N ALA A 944 -71.99 -61.53 -8.98
CA ALA A 944 -72.20 -62.49 -10.05
C ALA A 944 -72.73 -63.83 -9.52
N GLU A 945 -72.20 -64.33 -8.40
CA GLU A 945 -72.67 -65.56 -7.75
C GLU A 945 -74.13 -65.43 -7.29
N ARG A 946 -74.48 -64.32 -6.62
CA ARG A 946 -75.87 -64.07 -6.18
C ARG A 946 -76.83 -63.97 -7.36
N TRP A 947 -76.43 -63.34 -8.46
CA TRP A 947 -77.23 -63.27 -9.68
C TRP A 947 -77.50 -64.64 -10.29
N GLN A 948 -76.48 -65.52 -10.35
CA GLN A 948 -76.65 -66.90 -10.80
C GLN A 948 -77.60 -67.68 -9.89
N ASN A 949 -77.57 -67.43 -8.58
CA ASN A 949 -78.47 -68.06 -7.63
C ASN A 949 -79.94 -67.62 -7.85
N VAL A 950 -80.20 -66.33 -8.08
CA VAL A 950 -81.52 -65.81 -8.47
C VAL A 950 -82.04 -66.53 -9.72
N HIS A 951 -81.20 -66.62 -10.77
CA HIS A 951 -81.57 -67.33 -12.01
C HIS A 951 -81.93 -68.80 -11.73
N SER A 952 -81.05 -69.54 -11.03
CA SER A 952 -81.26 -70.95 -10.66
C SER A 952 -82.56 -71.17 -9.86
N GLN A 953 -82.91 -70.26 -8.95
CA GLN A 953 -84.11 -70.37 -8.13
C GLN A 953 -85.39 -70.17 -8.92
N ILE A 954 -85.41 -69.24 -9.87
CA ILE A 954 -86.55 -69.07 -10.79
C ILE A 954 -86.76 -70.35 -11.59
N GLU A 955 -85.69 -70.96 -12.11
CA GLU A 955 -85.78 -72.21 -12.87
C GLU A 955 -86.30 -73.38 -12.04
N ASN A 956 -85.81 -73.53 -10.82
CA ASN A 956 -86.24 -74.62 -9.95
C ASN A 956 -87.72 -74.45 -9.54
N ARG A 957 -88.14 -73.24 -9.14
CA ARG A 957 -89.55 -72.97 -8.81
C ARG A 957 -90.49 -73.22 -9.98
N LEU A 958 -90.10 -72.82 -11.19
CA LEU A 958 -90.88 -73.14 -12.40
C LEU A 958 -91.06 -74.65 -12.59
N ARG A 959 -89.98 -75.43 -12.44
CA ARG A 959 -90.01 -76.89 -12.57
C ARG A 959 -90.91 -77.55 -11.52
N ASP A 960 -90.82 -77.08 -10.29
CA ASP A 960 -91.60 -77.62 -9.17
C ASP A 960 -93.10 -77.30 -9.33
N LEU A 961 -93.44 -76.07 -9.75
CA LEU A 961 -94.83 -75.68 -10.04
C LEU A 961 -95.43 -76.47 -11.21
N GLU A 962 -94.64 -76.76 -12.26
CA GLU A 962 -95.06 -77.64 -13.35
C GLU A 962 -95.39 -79.05 -12.85
N GLY A 963 -94.58 -79.58 -11.92
CA GLY A 963 -94.83 -80.84 -11.23
C GLY A 963 -96.10 -80.82 -10.37
N ILE A 964 -96.28 -79.78 -9.55
CA ILE A 964 -97.45 -79.60 -8.68
C ILE A 964 -98.74 -79.47 -9.51
N ASN A 965 -98.73 -78.65 -10.57
CA ASN A 965 -99.89 -78.47 -11.45
C ASN A 965 -100.34 -79.79 -12.08
N LYS A 966 -99.38 -80.63 -12.49
CA LYS A 966 -99.64 -81.96 -13.03
C LYS A 966 -100.27 -82.89 -11.98
N SER A 967 -99.73 -82.92 -10.76
CA SER A 967 -100.28 -83.71 -9.64
C SER A 967 -101.68 -83.25 -9.22
N LEU A 968 -101.92 -81.93 -9.16
CA LEU A 968 -103.24 -81.36 -8.85
C LEU A 968 -104.29 -81.76 -9.90
N LYS A 969 -103.92 -81.75 -11.18
CA LYS A 969 -104.81 -82.16 -12.27
C LYS A 969 -105.23 -83.63 -12.11
N TYR A 970 -104.29 -84.53 -11.85
CA TYR A 970 -104.60 -85.95 -11.63
C TYR A 970 -105.53 -86.16 -10.44
N TYR A 971 -105.31 -85.44 -9.33
CA TYR A 971 -106.20 -85.48 -8.17
C TYR A 971 -107.61 -84.95 -8.50
N ARG A 972 -107.73 -83.74 -9.09
CA ARG A 972 -109.03 -83.12 -9.39
C ARG A 972 -109.87 -83.93 -10.37
N ASP A 973 -109.23 -84.54 -11.37
CA ASP A 973 -109.91 -85.40 -12.36
C ASP A 973 -110.44 -86.68 -11.69
N ALA A 974 -109.64 -87.31 -10.81
CA ALA A 974 -110.05 -88.48 -10.04
C ALA A 974 -111.18 -88.14 -9.03
N TYR A 975 -111.03 -87.03 -8.30
CA TYR A 975 -112.00 -86.55 -7.31
C TYR A 975 -113.36 -86.26 -7.95
N LYS A 976 -113.40 -85.46 -9.03
CA LYS A 976 -114.66 -85.11 -9.72
C LYS A 976 -115.39 -86.35 -10.24
N THR A 977 -114.64 -87.33 -10.74
CA THR A 977 -115.23 -88.58 -11.23
C THR A 977 -115.89 -89.36 -10.09
N LEU A 978 -115.26 -89.40 -8.91
CA LEU A 978 -115.78 -90.08 -7.72
C LEU A 978 -116.94 -89.33 -7.06
N ASP A 979 -116.86 -88.01 -6.92
CA ASP A 979 -117.90 -87.19 -6.29
C ASP A 979 -119.21 -87.22 -7.10
N ASN A 980 -119.11 -87.09 -8.43
CA ASN A 980 -120.27 -87.26 -9.31
C ASN A 980 -120.89 -88.66 -9.19
N TRP A 981 -120.05 -89.70 -9.08
CA TRP A 981 -120.53 -91.07 -8.91
C TRP A 981 -121.19 -91.27 -7.52
N ILE A 982 -120.60 -90.75 -6.43
CA ILE A 982 -121.20 -90.80 -5.09
C ILE A 982 -122.54 -90.07 -5.09
N GLN A 983 -122.63 -88.88 -5.70
CA GLN A 983 -123.88 -88.13 -5.83
C GLN A 983 -124.95 -88.92 -6.58
N GLN A 984 -124.59 -89.59 -7.68
CA GLN A 984 -125.52 -90.45 -8.43
C GLN A 984 -126.05 -91.60 -7.59
N ILE A 985 -125.21 -92.22 -6.76
CA ILE A 985 -125.64 -93.30 -5.87
C ILE A 985 -126.49 -92.76 -4.71
N GLU A 986 -126.14 -91.61 -4.12
CA GLU A 986 -126.96 -90.92 -3.12
C GLU A 986 -128.37 -90.59 -3.65
N ASP A 987 -128.46 -90.09 -4.89
CA ASP A 987 -129.73 -89.75 -5.53
C ASP A 987 -130.54 -90.99 -5.89
N THR A 988 -129.86 -92.06 -6.35
CA THR A 988 -130.51 -93.35 -6.59
C THR A 988 -131.05 -93.92 -5.28
N GLN A 989 -130.29 -93.79 -4.19
CA GLN A 989 -130.71 -94.25 -2.87
C GLN A 989 -131.90 -93.47 -2.33
N ARG A 990 -131.91 -92.14 -2.50
CA ARG A 990 -133.04 -91.29 -2.12
C ARG A 990 -134.32 -91.68 -2.84
N LYS A 991 -134.23 -91.92 -4.16
CA LYS A 991 -135.38 -92.39 -4.98
C LYS A 991 -135.88 -93.76 -4.57
N ILE A 992 -135.00 -94.64 -4.12
CA ILE A 992 -135.39 -95.96 -3.59
C ILE A 992 -136.13 -95.78 -2.25
N GLN A 993 -135.71 -94.88 -1.36
CA GLN A 993 -136.38 -94.64 -0.08
C GLN A 993 -137.75 -93.94 -0.19
N GLU A 994 -137.96 -93.08 -1.19
CA GLU A 994 -139.24 -92.37 -1.39
C GLU A 994 -140.38 -93.30 -1.84
N ASN A 995 -140.07 -94.44 -2.46
CA ASN A 995 -141.06 -95.43 -2.85
C ASN A 995 -141.36 -96.36 -1.67
N GLN A 996 -142.48 -96.14 -0.96
CA GLN A 996 -142.94 -97.07 0.08
C GLN A 996 -143.46 -98.37 -0.56
N PRO A 997 -142.99 -99.56 -0.11
CA PRO A 997 -143.41 -100.83 -0.69
C PRO A 997 -144.81 -101.22 -0.21
N GLU A 998 -145.75 -101.36 -1.15
CA GLU A 998 -147.15 -101.70 -0.84
C GLU A 998 -147.38 -103.17 -0.46
N ASN A 999 -146.51 -104.10 -0.91
CA ASN A 999 -146.66 -105.55 -0.72
C ASN A 999 -145.29 -106.26 -0.49
N SER A 1000 -145.30 -107.45 0.13
CA SER A 1000 -144.09 -108.25 0.43
C SER A 1000 -143.15 -108.46 -0.79
N LYS A 1001 -143.70 -108.76 -1.98
CA LYS A 1001 -142.92 -108.88 -3.24
C LYS A 1001 -142.21 -107.58 -3.68
N ALA A 1002 -142.80 -106.42 -3.40
CA ALA A 1002 -142.20 -105.13 -3.76
C ALA A 1002 -140.98 -104.82 -2.89
N LEU A 1003 -141.09 -105.11 -1.58
CA LEU A 1003 -140.00 -104.94 -0.62
C LEU A 1003 -138.81 -105.88 -0.91
N ALA A 1004 -139.06 -107.14 -1.34
CA ALA A 1004 -137.99 -108.06 -1.74
C ALA A 1004 -137.22 -107.58 -2.99
N LYS A 1005 -137.91 -106.97 -3.96
CA LYS A 1005 -137.29 -106.41 -5.16
C LYS A 1005 -136.45 -105.17 -4.82
N GLN A 1006 -136.95 -104.32 -3.94
CA GLN A 1006 -136.24 -103.15 -3.41
C GLN A 1006 -134.97 -103.57 -2.65
N LEU A 1007 -135.06 -104.61 -1.82
CA LEU A 1007 -133.92 -105.19 -1.10
C LEU A 1007 -132.85 -105.79 -2.05
N ASN A 1008 -133.26 -106.39 -3.17
CA ASN A 1008 -132.32 -106.89 -4.17
C ASN A 1008 -131.63 -105.75 -4.94
N GLN A 1009 -132.35 -104.66 -5.24
CA GLN A 1009 -131.76 -103.46 -5.84
C GLN A 1009 -130.73 -102.81 -4.89
N GLU A 1010 -131.05 -102.74 -3.60
CA GLU A 1010 -130.13 -102.28 -2.54
C GLU A 1010 -128.86 -103.14 -2.45
N LYS A 1011 -128.97 -104.48 -2.50
CA LYS A 1011 -127.81 -105.38 -2.54
C LYS A 1011 -126.91 -105.14 -3.76
N MET A 1012 -127.50 -104.89 -4.92
CA MET A 1012 -126.74 -104.58 -6.13
C MET A 1012 -126.00 -103.24 -6.00
N LEU A 1013 -126.62 -102.23 -5.40
CA LEU A 1013 -125.98 -100.94 -5.12
C LEU A 1013 -124.81 -101.06 -4.14
N ILE A 1014 -124.95 -101.86 -3.07
CA ILE A 1014 -123.86 -102.15 -2.13
C ILE A 1014 -122.67 -102.79 -2.86
N SER A 1015 -122.93 -103.80 -3.71
CA SER A 1015 -121.86 -104.44 -4.50
C SER A 1015 -121.19 -103.45 -5.47
N GLU A 1016 -121.96 -102.56 -6.09
CA GLU A 1016 -121.40 -101.50 -6.95
C GLU A 1016 -120.48 -100.56 -6.16
N ILE A 1017 -120.86 -100.18 -4.94
CA ILE A 1017 -120.05 -99.32 -4.07
C ILE A 1017 -118.77 -100.01 -3.65
N GLU A 1018 -118.84 -101.27 -3.22
CA GLU A 1018 -117.65 -102.05 -2.85
C GLU A 1018 -116.64 -102.16 -4.01
N THR A 1019 -117.10 -102.31 -5.25
CA THR A 1019 -116.19 -102.34 -6.42
C THR A 1019 -115.46 -101.01 -6.66
N LYS A 1020 -115.98 -99.89 -6.15
CA LYS A 1020 -115.40 -98.56 -6.33
C LYS A 1020 -114.35 -98.19 -5.29
N GLN A 1021 -114.10 -99.04 -4.30
CA GLN A 1021 -113.04 -98.86 -3.30
C GLN A 1021 -111.66 -98.59 -3.94
N ASN A 1022 -111.29 -99.36 -4.97
CA ASN A 1022 -110.00 -99.17 -5.67
C ASN A 1022 -109.83 -97.75 -6.26
N LYS A 1023 -110.93 -97.09 -6.63
CA LYS A 1023 -110.90 -95.72 -7.16
C LYS A 1023 -110.76 -94.68 -6.05
N ILE A 1024 -111.35 -94.91 -4.89
CA ILE A 1024 -111.10 -94.10 -3.68
C ILE A 1024 -109.62 -94.18 -3.28
N ASP A 1025 -109.01 -95.35 -3.31
CA ASP A 1025 -107.59 -95.54 -2.99
C ASP A 1025 -106.66 -94.87 -4.02
N GLU A 1026 -107.03 -94.90 -5.32
CA GLU A 1026 -106.31 -94.19 -6.37
C GLU A 1026 -106.37 -92.66 -6.17
N CYS A 1027 -107.54 -92.12 -5.80
CA CYS A 1027 -107.70 -90.71 -5.47
C CYS A 1027 -106.91 -90.30 -4.22
N GLN A 1028 -106.81 -91.20 -3.22
CA GLN A 1028 -105.97 -90.98 -2.05
C GLN A 1028 -104.51 -90.80 -2.45
N LYS A 1029 -103.98 -91.70 -3.29
CA LYS A 1029 -102.60 -91.65 -3.76
C LYS A 1029 -102.28 -90.33 -4.48
N TYR A 1030 -103.17 -89.84 -5.35
CA TYR A 1030 -102.96 -88.56 -6.01
C TYR A 1030 -103.01 -87.37 -5.04
N SER A 1031 -103.85 -87.43 -3.99
CA SER A 1031 -103.87 -86.38 -2.95
C SER A 1031 -102.59 -86.33 -2.12
N GLU A 1032 -102.03 -87.51 -1.78
CA GLU A 1032 -100.76 -87.63 -1.04
C GLU A 1032 -99.58 -87.16 -1.89
N GLN A 1033 -99.56 -87.52 -3.19
CA GLN A 1033 -98.53 -87.06 -4.13
C GLN A 1033 -98.57 -85.54 -4.31
N TYR A 1034 -99.76 -84.95 -4.46
CA TYR A 1034 -99.90 -83.49 -4.50
C TYR A 1034 -99.41 -82.84 -3.20
N SER A 1035 -99.77 -83.38 -2.03
CA SER A 1035 -99.34 -82.84 -0.74
C SER A 1035 -97.81 -82.88 -0.57
N ALA A 1036 -97.16 -83.98 -0.96
CA ALA A 1036 -95.71 -84.10 -0.91
C ALA A 1036 -95.02 -83.05 -1.79
N SER A 1037 -95.43 -82.92 -3.05
CA SER A 1037 -94.84 -81.94 -3.98
C SER A 1037 -95.04 -80.49 -3.52
N VAL A 1038 -96.19 -80.16 -2.94
CA VAL A 1038 -96.44 -78.81 -2.38
C VAL A 1038 -95.55 -78.55 -1.16
N LYS A 1039 -95.38 -79.52 -0.25
CA LYS A 1039 -94.51 -79.38 0.92
C LYS A 1039 -93.04 -79.21 0.54
N ASP A 1040 -92.57 -79.91 -0.48
CA ASP A 1040 -91.20 -79.77 -0.98
C ASP A 1040 -90.97 -78.37 -1.56
N TYR A 1041 -91.91 -77.84 -2.34
CA TYR A 1041 -91.86 -76.46 -2.87
C TYR A 1041 -91.89 -75.40 -1.76
N GLU A 1042 -92.79 -75.56 -0.78
CA GLU A 1042 -92.87 -74.68 0.39
C GLU A 1042 -91.55 -74.66 1.16
N LEU A 1043 -90.94 -75.84 1.37
CA LEU A 1043 -89.65 -75.98 2.03
C LEU A 1043 -88.52 -75.28 1.25
N GLN A 1044 -88.42 -75.51 -0.06
CA GLN A 1044 -87.40 -74.90 -0.91
C GLN A 1044 -87.50 -73.36 -0.93
N THR A 1045 -88.73 -72.84 -1.02
CA THR A 1045 -89.00 -71.39 -0.95
C THR A 1045 -88.59 -70.79 0.40
N MET A 1046 -88.85 -71.51 1.50
CA MET A 1046 -88.42 -71.09 2.84
C MET A 1046 -86.90 -71.12 3.03
N THR A 1047 -86.23 -72.14 2.50
CA THR A 1047 -84.76 -72.25 2.58
C THR A 1047 -84.07 -71.12 1.82
N TYR A 1048 -84.56 -70.78 0.62
CA TYR A 1048 -84.03 -69.64 -0.12
C TYR A 1048 -84.28 -68.31 0.60
N ARG A 1049 -85.49 -68.09 1.15
CA ARG A 1049 -85.82 -66.90 1.95
C ARG A 1049 -84.87 -66.74 3.15
N ALA A 1050 -84.60 -67.83 3.88
CA ALA A 1050 -83.66 -67.80 5.01
C ALA A 1050 -82.21 -67.49 4.58
N MET A 1051 -81.78 -67.98 3.41
CA MET A 1051 -80.46 -67.68 2.84
C MET A 1051 -80.33 -66.18 2.51
N VAL A 1052 -81.32 -65.61 1.81
CA VAL A 1052 -81.34 -64.18 1.45
C VAL A 1052 -81.42 -63.30 2.72
N ASP A 1053 -82.26 -63.64 3.69
CA ASP A 1053 -82.39 -62.91 4.96
C ASP A 1053 -81.06 -62.89 5.75
N SER A 1054 -80.28 -63.98 5.70
CA SER A 1054 -78.95 -64.06 6.32
C SER A 1054 -77.94 -63.13 5.66
N GLN A 1055 -78.07 -62.91 4.35
CA GLN A 1055 -77.21 -62.02 3.56
C GLN A 1055 -77.63 -60.55 3.71
N GLN A 1056 -78.94 -60.28 3.88
CA GLN A 1056 -79.49 -58.92 3.93
C GLN A 1056 -79.57 -58.30 5.35
N LYS A 1057 -79.15 -59.00 6.42
CA LYS A 1057 -79.17 -58.51 7.82
C LYS A 1057 -80.48 -57.79 8.22
N SER A 1058 -81.63 -58.32 7.80
CA SER A 1058 -82.95 -57.74 8.11
C SER A 1058 -83.81 -58.71 8.94
N PRO A 1059 -84.47 -58.25 10.03
CA PRO A 1059 -85.29 -59.11 10.87
C PRO A 1059 -86.73 -59.16 10.36
N VAL A 1060 -87.01 -59.96 9.32
CA VAL A 1060 -88.39 -60.16 8.86
C VAL A 1060 -89.06 -61.30 9.65
N LYS A 1061 -90.22 -60.98 10.26
CA LYS A 1061 -90.99 -61.91 11.10
C LYS A 1061 -91.51 -63.09 10.27
N ARG A 1062 -91.19 -64.31 10.72
CA ARG A 1062 -91.73 -65.57 10.18
C ARG A 1062 -93.27 -65.56 10.25
N ARG A 1063 -93.97 -65.37 9.13
CA ARG A 1063 -95.38 -65.76 9.01
C ARG A 1063 -95.43 -67.28 8.94
N ARG A 1064 -96.23 -67.91 9.81
CA ARG A 1064 -96.51 -69.34 9.72
C ARG A 1064 -97.45 -69.53 8.53
N MET A 1065 -96.97 -70.20 7.49
CA MET A 1065 -97.73 -70.48 6.29
C MET A 1065 -98.73 -71.62 6.59
N GLN A 1066 -99.99 -71.43 6.25
CA GLN A 1066 -101.02 -72.47 6.38
C GLN A 1066 -100.99 -73.29 5.08
N SER A 1067 -100.68 -74.59 5.16
CA SER A 1067 -100.38 -75.40 3.98
C SER A 1067 -101.64 -75.63 3.15
N SER A 1068 -101.60 -75.28 1.86
CA SER A 1068 -102.71 -75.56 0.92
C SER A 1068 -102.92 -77.05 0.67
N SER A 1069 -101.92 -77.87 1.01
CA SER A 1069 -102.04 -79.31 0.99
C SER A 1069 -103.09 -79.83 1.99
N ASP A 1070 -103.29 -79.13 3.12
CA ASP A 1070 -104.25 -79.52 4.15
C ASP A 1070 -105.69 -79.40 3.63
N PHE A 1071 -105.96 -78.42 2.75
CA PHE A 1071 -107.28 -78.26 2.12
C PHE A 1071 -107.63 -79.44 1.21
N ILE A 1072 -106.69 -79.88 0.36
CA ILE A 1072 -106.92 -81.03 -0.55
C ILE A 1072 -107.02 -82.35 0.22
N ILE A 1073 -106.24 -82.51 1.28
CA ILE A 1073 -106.36 -83.67 2.17
C ILE A 1073 -107.74 -83.67 2.85
N GLN A 1074 -108.20 -82.52 3.37
CA GLN A 1074 -109.53 -82.42 3.98
C GLN A 1074 -110.66 -82.67 2.96
N GLU A 1075 -110.56 -82.10 1.75
CA GLU A 1075 -111.52 -82.30 0.66
C GLU A 1075 -111.64 -83.79 0.30
N PHE A 1076 -110.52 -84.52 0.26
CA PHE A 1076 -110.53 -85.97 0.10
C PHE A 1076 -111.14 -86.71 1.31
N MET A 1077 -110.85 -86.29 2.54
CA MET A 1077 -111.41 -86.90 3.76
C MET A 1077 -112.93 -86.77 3.82
N ASP A 1078 -113.48 -85.64 3.38
CA ASP A 1078 -114.92 -85.41 3.32
C ASP A 1078 -115.58 -86.33 2.29
N LEU A 1079 -114.96 -86.49 1.10
CA LEU A 1079 -115.42 -87.44 0.07
C LEU A 1079 -115.39 -88.88 0.59
N ARG A 1080 -114.31 -89.29 1.26
CA ARG A 1080 -114.18 -90.62 1.87
C ARG A 1080 -115.23 -90.85 2.95
N THR A 1081 -115.55 -89.81 3.73
CA THR A 1081 -116.58 -89.85 4.75
C THR A 1081 -117.96 -90.04 4.13
N ARG A 1082 -118.30 -89.30 3.06
CA ARG A 1082 -119.56 -89.50 2.30
C ARG A 1082 -119.68 -90.91 1.75
N TYR A 1083 -118.62 -91.40 1.09
CA TYR A 1083 -118.57 -92.78 0.58
C TYR A 1083 -118.83 -93.81 1.69
N THR A 1084 -118.15 -93.67 2.83
CA THR A 1084 -118.30 -94.61 3.96
C THR A 1084 -119.67 -94.51 4.61
N ALA A 1085 -120.21 -93.30 4.77
CA ALA A 1085 -121.53 -93.05 5.33
C ALA A 1085 -122.64 -93.65 4.45
N LEU A 1086 -122.52 -93.48 3.13
CA LEU A 1086 -123.43 -94.07 2.16
C LEU A 1086 -123.39 -95.60 2.21
N LEU A 1087 -122.21 -96.22 2.18
CA LEU A 1087 -122.06 -97.68 2.32
C LEU A 1087 -122.70 -98.19 3.63
N THR A 1088 -122.48 -97.46 4.73
CA THR A 1088 -123.05 -97.80 6.05
C THR A 1088 -124.58 -97.66 6.06
N LEU A 1089 -125.12 -96.56 5.51
CA LEU A 1089 -126.55 -96.31 5.41
C LEU A 1089 -127.26 -97.42 4.61
N LEU A 1090 -126.72 -97.76 3.44
CA LEU A 1090 -127.25 -98.81 2.57
C LEU A 1090 -127.20 -100.18 3.26
N THR A 1091 -126.10 -100.49 3.94
CA THR A 1091 -125.96 -101.74 4.70
C THR A 1091 -126.95 -101.83 5.86
N GLN A 1092 -127.18 -100.73 6.58
CA GLN A 1092 -128.17 -100.66 7.67
C GLN A 1092 -129.60 -100.74 7.14
N TYR A 1093 -129.90 -100.05 6.04
CA TYR A 1093 -131.19 -100.12 5.38
C TYR A 1093 -131.47 -101.53 4.85
N MET A 1094 -130.48 -102.20 4.25
CA MET A 1094 -130.58 -103.60 3.84
C MET A 1094 -130.93 -104.52 5.03
N LYS A 1095 -130.33 -104.30 6.21
CA LYS A 1095 -130.71 -105.06 7.43
C LYS A 1095 -132.13 -104.76 7.86
N PHE A 1096 -132.50 -103.47 7.96
CA PHE A 1096 -133.84 -103.06 8.39
C PHE A 1096 -134.95 -103.53 7.43
N ALA A 1097 -134.74 -103.37 6.12
CA ALA A 1097 -135.65 -103.83 5.09
C ALA A 1097 -135.71 -105.37 5.04
N GLY A 1098 -134.59 -106.06 5.28
CA GLY A 1098 -134.56 -107.53 5.42
C GLY A 1098 -135.36 -108.03 6.63
N ASP A 1099 -135.21 -107.39 7.79
CA ASP A 1099 -135.96 -107.72 9.01
C ASP A 1099 -137.44 -107.36 8.89
N SER A 1100 -137.77 -106.30 8.13
CA SER A 1100 -139.16 -105.90 7.86
C SER A 1100 -139.84 -106.78 6.83
N LEU A 1101 -139.11 -107.27 5.82
CA LEU A 1101 -139.60 -108.29 4.89
C LEU A 1101 -139.92 -109.59 5.63
N LYS A 1102 -139.04 -110.01 6.55
CA LYS A 1102 -139.25 -111.20 7.37
C LYS A 1102 -140.49 -111.10 8.25
N ARG A 1103 -140.77 -109.92 8.82
CA ARG A 1103 -142.01 -109.66 9.58
C ARG A 1103 -143.28 -109.65 8.71
N LEU A 1104 -143.23 -109.05 7.53
CA LEU A 1104 -144.36 -109.04 6.59
C LEU A 1104 -144.67 -110.43 6.01
N GLU A 1105 -143.65 -111.26 5.77
CA GLU A 1105 -143.83 -112.66 5.37
C GLU A 1105 -144.37 -113.54 6.52
N GLU A 1106 -144.15 -113.16 7.78
CA GLU A 1106 -144.71 -113.83 8.96
C GLU A 1106 -146.17 -113.40 9.26
N GLU A 1107 -146.62 -112.23 8.81
CA GLU A 1107 -148.01 -111.73 8.94
C GLU A 1107 -148.96 -112.17 7.80
N GLU A 1108 -148.43 -112.64 6.66
CA GLU A 1108 -149.20 -113.15 5.51
C GLU A 1108 -149.48 -114.68 5.55
N VAL A 1109 -149.23 -115.35 6.68
CA VAL A 1109 -149.47 -116.80 6.93
C VAL A 1109 -150.48 -117.00 8.04
#